data_AF-A0A9D6F2T5-F1
#
_entry.id   AF-A0A9D6F2T5-F1
#
_cell.length_a   1.000
_cell.length_b   1.000
_cell.length_c   1.000
_cell.angle_alpha   90.00
_cell.angle_beta   90.00
_cell.angle_gamma   90.00
#
_symmetry.space_group_name_H-M   'P 1'
#
loop_
_entity.id
_entity.type
_entity.pdbx_description
1 polymer ?
#
loop_
_entity_poly.entity_id
_entity_poly.type
_entity_poly.pdbx_seq_one_letter_code
_entity_poly.pdbx_strand_id
1 'polypeptide(L)'
;MPIRVKCENCKKTLSVKEHLAGKKIKCPVCQHVVTIPMASPTKEAPASKAPAAGAPPKKPVPTAKPAPTGPVVKAKPTEEKPASNGEQIPPQPKSNGTPEIPAQPDVAPPENAEEEALSVWADEPPPPEETEAPKHIEFKCQWCDEQVKLPIELAGKQAQCPNEECRRIVKVPLPKAPEKKDWKKMDKKGPVLAKINQPEQLENAWGTEEATKAKQASLVQAGVIELPTKTRRRDIFDWIGLGFRAFLLLGGVAIVGAGGYFLFSAKQQQNEIKEAEQLVKGANVKIKSPPLLVAEAHRTIGLLYLNSAAKNPAFHATNYFNGASGAKFTASKQNPAINEQLFLIDVALSQVELGGTEAESLGGARIEWSKLPDILEATLSKIETPEAQVLALREIGSRLFAKRQPELAIGLTSKFGVAAGKGARPQAYRQQIAMILARGEAESIKRLQKTEPATDLKSVNRRVGYAEGHARMGEIAEASKFIDAPGQAKDRLDASLGVAAVLLLDEKNKDHASQFIQKAMTIASDPGTNPTDWQLLHLVKLVARTELVDKAKDVARRLKHPAFQLRAEYEIFLAVCARATGPVQADALVDIENADKAPAGKAAPNAGTTLGLAWTALAKHNARHGYSRSDNRKMFNDRIATVHLPLDADTLRAMVDIGTLQGGMK
;
A
#
# COMPACT_ATOMS: atom_id res chain seq x y z
N MET A 1 8.28 7.90 -29.19
CA MET A 1 9.27 6.78 -29.29
C MET A 1 10.35 7.17 -30.33
N PRO A 2 11.61 6.72 -30.23
CA PRO A 2 12.63 7.14 -31.21
C PRO A 2 12.45 6.46 -32.58
N ILE A 3 12.48 7.24 -33.66
CA ILE A 3 12.41 6.76 -35.05
C ILE A 3 13.78 6.20 -35.43
N ARG A 4 13.84 4.95 -35.91
CA ARG A 4 15.07 4.32 -36.39
C ARG A 4 15.18 4.47 -37.90
N VAL A 5 16.13 5.25 -38.39
CA VAL A 5 16.37 5.50 -39.83
C VAL A 5 17.76 5.00 -40.21
N LYS A 6 17.90 4.25 -41.30
CA LYS A 6 19.21 3.86 -41.83
C LYS A 6 19.78 4.96 -42.70
N CYS A 7 21.04 5.36 -42.46
CA CYS A 7 21.73 6.31 -43.32
C CYS A 7 22.07 5.65 -44.67
N GLU A 8 21.69 6.28 -45.78
CA GLU A 8 21.90 5.74 -47.14
C GLU A 8 23.39 5.58 -47.49
N ASN A 9 24.26 6.46 -46.99
CA ASN A 9 25.68 6.44 -47.31
C ASN A 9 26.46 5.41 -46.48
N CYS A 10 26.32 5.41 -45.15
CA CYS A 10 27.12 4.54 -44.26
C CYS A 10 26.38 3.30 -43.73
N LYS A 11 25.09 3.12 -44.07
CA LYS A 11 24.21 2.00 -43.64
C LYS A 11 24.01 1.82 -42.13
N LYS A 12 24.58 2.69 -41.28
CA LYS A 12 24.33 2.68 -39.83
C LYS A 12 22.92 3.18 -39.51
N THR A 13 22.30 2.55 -38.51
CA THR A 13 20.96 2.91 -38.04
C THR A 13 21.07 4.05 -37.05
N LEU A 14 20.43 5.18 -37.35
CA LEU A 14 20.35 6.36 -36.50
C LEU A 14 19.04 6.28 -35.70
N SER A 15 19.14 6.48 -34.39
CA SER A 15 17.99 6.64 -33.51
C SER A 15 17.74 8.13 -33.34
N VAL A 16 16.65 8.64 -33.92
CA VAL A 16 16.33 10.06 -33.93
C VAL A 16 15.02 10.33 -33.18
N LYS A 17 14.97 11.44 -32.44
CA LYS A 17 13.77 11.87 -31.70
C LYS A 17 12.64 12.25 -32.67
N GLU A 18 11.41 12.01 -32.22
CA GLU A 18 10.17 12.10 -33.02
C GLU A 18 9.89 13.50 -33.59
N HIS A 19 10.28 14.58 -32.88
CA HIS A 19 10.15 15.97 -33.34
C HIS A 19 11.04 16.34 -34.54
N LEU A 20 11.91 15.43 -34.97
CA LEU A 20 12.73 15.57 -36.17
C LEU A 20 12.14 14.81 -37.37
N ALA A 21 10.97 14.17 -37.22
CA ALA A 21 10.23 13.59 -38.33
C ALA A 21 9.98 14.65 -39.42
N GLY A 22 10.26 14.32 -40.68
CA GLY A 22 10.18 15.24 -41.83
C GLY A 22 11.36 16.20 -41.98
N LYS A 23 12.28 16.29 -41.01
CA LYS A 23 13.45 17.17 -41.07
C LYS A 23 14.68 16.43 -41.61
N LYS A 24 15.58 17.19 -42.26
CA LYS A 24 16.88 16.74 -42.73
C LYS A 24 17.91 16.88 -41.61
N ILE A 25 18.60 15.79 -41.27
CA ILE A 25 19.65 15.79 -40.25
C ILE A 25 20.96 15.29 -40.84
N LYS A 26 22.12 15.71 -40.31
CA LYS A 26 23.41 15.15 -40.71
C LYS A 26 23.67 13.85 -39.93
N CYS A 27 24.10 12.81 -40.63
CA CYS A 27 24.53 11.56 -40.00
C CYS A 27 25.79 11.83 -39.14
N PRO A 28 25.82 11.47 -37.85
CA PRO A 28 26.98 11.70 -37.00
C PRO A 28 28.23 10.92 -37.42
N VAL A 29 28.08 9.89 -38.26
CA VAL A 29 29.21 9.03 -38.67
C VAL A 29 29.84 9.48 -39.98
N CYS A 30 29.04 9.82 -40.99
CA CYS A 30 29.54 10.18 -42.33
C CYS A 30 29.15 11.59 -42.78
N GLN A 31 28.49 12.38 -41.92
CA GLN A 31 27.99 13.73 -42.17
C GLN A 31 27.01 13.91 -43.33
N HIS A 32 26.64 12.83 -44.02
CA HIS A 32 25.65 12.85 -45.09
C HIS A 32 24.26 13.25 -44.55
N VAL A 33 23.54 14.07 -45.30
CA VAL A 33 22.24 14.59 -44.90
C VAL A 33 21.16 13.53 -45.14
N VAL A 34 20.55 13.03 -44.07
CA VAL A 34 19.49 12.01 -44.09
C VAL A 34 18.15 12.67 -43.80
N THR A 35 17.15 12.41 -44.64
CA THR A 35 15.78 12.88 -44.42
C THR A 35 15.01 11.87 -43.59
N ILE A 36 14.41 12.30 -42.49
CA ILE A 36 13.64 11.43 -41.61
C ILE A 36 12.21 11.34 -42.16
N PRO A 37 11.68 10.15 -42.48
CA PRO A 37 10.32 10.03 -43.01
C PRO A 37 9.30 10.55 -41.99
N MET A 38 8.34 11.36 -42.45
CA MET A 38 7.15 11.66 -41.65
C MET A 38 6.36 10.36 -41.48
N ALA A 39 5.95 10.05 -40.25
CA ALA A 39 5.06 8.93 -40.02
C ALA A 39 3.73 9.22 -40.73
N SER A 40 3.46 8.55 -41.84
CA SER A 40 2.14 8.59 -42.46
C SER A 40 1.12 8.00 -41.49
N PRO A 41 -0.08 8.60 -41.32
CA PRO A 41 -1.14 7.99 -40.51
C PRO A 41 -1.45 6.61 -41.08
N THR A 42 -1.38 5.59 -40.23
CA THR A 42 -1.63 4.19 -40.59
C THR A 42 -3.05 4.06 -41.12
N LYS A 43 -3.18 4.00 -42.45
CA LYS A 43 -4.38 3.58 -43.16
C LYS A 43 -4.54 2.08 -42.94
N GLU A 44 -5.66 1.66 -42.35
CA GLU A 44 -6.04 0.26 -42.17
C GLU A 44 -5.87 -0.52 -43.49
N ALA A 45 -5.09 -1.59 -43.44
CA ALA A 45 -4.97 -2.52 -44.56
C ALA A 45 -6.22 -3.43 -44.59
N PRO A 46 -6.81 -3.67 -45.78
CA PRO A 46 -8.02 -4.48 -45.93
C PRO A 46 -7.76 -5.98 -45.75
N ALA A 47 -8.81 -6.68 -45.32
CA ALA A 47 -8.86 -8.11 -45.09
C ALA A 47 -8.36 -8.95 -46.28
N SER A 48 -7.40 -9.84 -46.00
CA SER A 48 -6.97 -10.89 -46.93
C SER A 48 -7.99 -12.03 -46.96
N LYS A 49 -8.35 -12.46 -48.17
CA LYS A 49 -9.33 -13.50 -48.48
C LYS A 49 -8.84 -14.90 -48.10
N ALA A 50 -9.79 -15.72 -47.67
CA ALA A 50 -9.64 -17.14 -47.36
C ALA A 50 -9.34 -18.02 -48.61
N PRO A 51 -8.53 -19.09 -48.50
CA PRO A 51 -8.51 -20.18 -49.48
C PRO A 51 -9.57 -21.24 -49.16
N ALA A 52 -10.22 -21.74 -50.21
CA ALA A 52 -11.26 -22.76 -50.17
C ALA A 52 -10.72 -24.21 -50.15
N ALA A 53 -11.48 -25.07 -49.45
CA ALA A 53 -11.76 -26.49 -49.68
C ALA A 53 -10.59 -27.50 -49.84
N GLY A 54 -10.41 -28.33 -48.80
CA GLY A 54 -9.73 -29.63 -48.84
C GLY A 54 -10.61 -30.72 -48.18
N ALA A 55 -10.60 -31.91 -48.79
CA ALA A 55 -11.55 -33.03 -48.73
C ALA A 55 -11.66 -33.81 -47.38
N PRO A 56 -12.73 -34.64 -47.19
CA PRO A 56 -13.06 -35.30 -45.93
C PRO A 56 -12.31 -36.62 -45.64
N PRO A 57 -12.07 -36.98 -44.37
CA PRO A 57 -11.41 -38.23 -43.99
C PRO A 57 -12.38 -39.44 -43.90
N LYS A 58 -11.83 -40.61 -44.22
CA LYS A 58 -12.48 -41.93 -44.29
C LYS A 58 -12.79 -42.53 -42.90
N LYS A 59 -13.87 -43.32 -42.87
CA LYS A 59 -14.39 -44.14 -41.75
C LYS A 59 -13.36 -45.17 -41.23
N PRO A 60 -13.39 -45.52 -39.92
CA PRO A 60 -12.86 -46.79 -39.43
C PRO A 60 -13.94 -47.87 -39.28
N VAL A 61 -13.57 -49.11 -39.65
CA VAL A 61 -14.32 -50.37 -39.51
C VAL A 61 -13.83 -51.12 -38.25
N PRO A 62 -14.67 -51.91 -37.54
CA PRO A 62 -14.38 -52.44 -36.20
C PRO A 62 -13.89 -53.90 -36.18
N THR A 63 -13.55 -54.41 -34.97
CA THR A 63 -13.30 -55.81 -34.47
C THR A 63 -11.88 -55.99 -33.89
N ALA A 64 -11.56 -56.72 -32.81
CA ALA A 64 -12.26 -57.66 -31.92
C ALA A 64 -11.56 -57.79 -30.53
N LYS A 65 -12.37 -58.21 -29.53
CA LYS A 65 -12.19 -59.03 -28.30
C LYS A 65 -10.79 -59.37 -27.70
N PRO A 66 -10.63 -59.39 -26.35
CA PRO A 66 -9.43 -59.89 -25.65
C PRO A 66 -9.64 -61.18 -24.80
N ALA A 67 -8.52 -61.90 -24.54
CA ALA A 67 -8.14 -62.69 -23.33
C ALA A 67 -7.26 -63.93 -23.70
N PRO A 68 -6.56 -64.63 -22.77
CA PRO A 68 -5.71 -64.21 -21.63
C PRO A 68 -4.39 -65.06 -21.52
N THR A 69 -3.71 -65.01 -20.34
CA THR A 69 -2.53 -65.81 -19.85
C THR A 69 -1.15 -65.20 -20.21
N GLY A 70 -0.22 -64.80 -19.31
CA GLY A 70 0.44 -65.47 -18.17
C GLY A 70 1.75 -66.16 -18.64
N PRO A 71 2.83 -66.43 -17.86
CA PRO A 71 3.28 -65.91 -16.56
C PRO A 71 4.83 -65.61 -16.45
N VAL A 72 5.23 -64.95 -15.35
CA VAL A 72 6.47 -65.11 -14.51
C VAL A 72 7.87 -65.26 -15.16
N VAL A 73 8.80 -64.34 -14.86
CA VAL A 73 10.22 -64.65 -14.54
C VAL A 73 10.79 -63.66 -13.50
N LYS A 74 11.45 -64.21 -12.47
CA LYS A 74 12.26 -63.55 -11.42
C LYS A 74 13.71 -63.35 -11.92
N ALA A 75 14.42 -62.28 -11.51
CA ALA A 75 15.83 -62.37 -11.09
C ALA A 75 16.34 -61.10 -10.38
N LYS A 76 17.42 -61.30 -9.63
CA LYS A 76 18.00 -60.52 -8.51
C LYS A 76 19.19 -59.62 -9.04
N PRO A 77 20.14 -59.10 -8.23
CA PRO A 77 20.50 -57.68 -8.18
C PRO A 77 21.95 -57.37 -8.62
N THR A 78 22.28 -56.09 -8.84
CA THR A 78 23.71 -55.68 -8.91
C THR A 78 23.92 -54.26 -8.36
N GLU A 79 24.88 -54.17 -7.43
CA GLU A 79 25.59 -52.96 -7.01
C GLU A 79 26.32 -52.29 -8.19
N GLU A 80 26.35 -50.95 -8.25
CA GLU A 80 27.60 -50.18 -8.43
C GLU A 80 27.39 -48.65 -8.29
N LYS A 81 28.50 -47.98 -7.98
CA LYS A 81 28.72 -46.63 -7.44
C LYS A 81 28.54 -45.47 -8.47
N PRO A 82 28.64 -44.18 -8.04
CA PRO A 82 28.07 -43.04 -8.74
C PRO A 82 29.03 -42.38 -9.76
N ALA A 83 28.45 -41.76 -10.79
CA ALA A 83 29.15 -40.82 -11.66
C ALA A 83 28.26 -39.63 -12.03
N SER A 84 28.60 -38.46 -11.47
CA SER A 84 28.81 -37.20 -12.19
C SER A 84 27.81 -36.82 -13.31
N ASN A 85 26.78 -36.04 -12.95
CA ASN A 85 25.99 -35.23 -13.89
C ASN A 85 26.78 -34.02 -14.38
N GLY A 86 26.97 -33.90 -15.69
CA GLY A 86 27.41 -32.69 -16.38
C GLY A 86 26.49 -32.39 -17.55
N GLU A 87 25.36 -31.72 -17.28
CA GLU A 87 24.43 -31.24 -18.31
C GLU A 87 24.63 -29.73 -18.51
N GLN A 88 24.98 -29.35 -19.75
CA GLN A 88 25.25 -27.99 -20.18
C GLN A 88 23.94 -27.22 -20.42
N ILE A 89 23.82 -26.06 -19.77
CA ILE A 89 22.74 -25.08 -19.97
C ILE A 89 23.11 -24.17 -21.17
N PRO A 90 22.23 -24.00 -22.18
CA PRO A 90 22.45 -22.99 -23.22
C PRO A 90 22.10 -21.57 -22.75
N PRO A 91 22.80 -20.53 -23.25
CA PRO A 91 22.79 -19.18 -22.67
C PRO A 91 21.58 -18.34 -23.09
N GLN A 92 20.93 -17.71 -22.11
CA GLN A 92 19.98 -16.61 -22.35
C GLN A 92 20.69 -15.25 -22.40
N PRO A 93 20.35 -14.38 -23.37
CA PRO A 93 20.90 -13.02 -23.43
C PRO A 93 20.16 -12.06 -22.50
N LYS A 94 20.96 -11.17 -21.91
CA LYS A 94 20.60 -10.06 -21.02
C LYS A 94 19.97 -8.91 -21.81
N SER A 95 18.94 -8.27 -21.25
CA SER A 95 18.73 -6.83 -21.44
C SER A 95 17.94 -6.23 -20.28
N ASN A 96 18.63 -5.41 -19.50
CA ASN A 96 18.08 -4.41 -18.57
C ASN A 96 17.42 -3.27 -19.36
N GLY A 97 16.39 -2.63 -18.80
CA GLY A 97 15.95 -1.33 -19.29
C GLY A 97 14.67 -0.76 -18.69
N THR A 98 14.80 -0.23 -17.48
CA THR A 98 13.89 0.63 -16.70
C THR A 98 12.98 1.58 -17.51
N PRO A 99 11.71 1.76 -17.10
CA PRO A 99 10.92 2.94 -17.39
C PRO A 99 10.66 3.77 -16.13
N GLU A 100 11.04 5.05 -16.22
CA GLU A 100 10.59 6.15 -15.39
C GLU A 100 9.58 6.99 -16.21
N ILE A 101 8.36 7.08 -15.68
CA ILE A 101 7.37 8.18 -15.66
C ILE A 101 7.29 9.15 -16.86
N PRO A 102 6.09 9.28 -17.48
CA PRO A 102 5.63 10.53 -18.07
C PRO A 102 4.46 11.17 -17.32
N ALA A 103 4.50 12.51 -17.35
CA ALA A 103 3.62 13.47 -16.73
C ALA A 103 2.22 13.59 -17.38
N GLN A 104 1.34 14.22 -16.60
CA GLN A 104 -0.09 14.49 -16.78
C GLN A 104 -0.41 15.43 -17.97
N PRO A 105 -1.63 15.36 -18.52
CA PRO A 105 -2.28 16.47 -19.20
C PRO A 105 -3.35 17.17 -18.34
N ASP A 106 -3.43 18.48 -18.52
CA ASP A 106 -4.34 19.45 -17.90
C ASP A 106 -5.83 19.16 -18.12
N VAL A 107 -6.62 19.27 -17.05
CA VAL A 107 -8.09 19.31 -17.09
C VAL A 107 -8.56 20.52 -16.25
N ALA A 108 -9.47 21.29 -16.84
CA ALA A 108 -10.09 22.49 -16.30
C ALA A 108 -10.87 22.23 -14.99
N PRO A 109 -11.08 23.26 -14.14
CA PRO A 109 -11.63 23.08 -12.79
C PRO A 109 -13.16 22.94 -12.82
N PRO A 110 -13.74 21.95 -12.10
CA PRO A 110 -15.14 21.95 -11.72
C PRO A 110 -15.37 22.77 -10.42
N GLU A 111 -16.56 23.35 -10.36
CA GLU A 111 -17.06 24.27 -9.35
C GLU A 111 -17.04 23.71 -7.91
N ASN A 112 -16.84 24.64 -6.99
CA ASN A 112 -16.45 24.44 -5.59
C ASN A 112 -17.68 24.24 -4.69
N ALA A 113 -17.89 23.00 -4.22
CA ALA A 113 -18.94 22.66 -3.25
C ALA A 113 -18.40 22.54 -1.79
N GLU A 114 -17.15 22.91 -1.55
CA GLU A 114 -16.54 22.91 -0.19
C GLU A 114 -16.43 24.32 0.43
N GLU A 115 -16.70 25.38 -0.34
CA GLU A 115 -16.75 26.77 0.18
C GLU A 115 -18.00 27.08 1.02
N GLU A 116 -19.12 26.37 0.83
CA GLU A 116 -20.33 26.60 1.65
C GLU A 116 -20.23 26.00 3.05
N ALA A 117 -19.45 24.92 3.24
CA ALA A 117 -19.33 24.24 4.54
C ALA A 117 -18.39 24.96 5.54
N LEU A 118 -17.48 25.81 5.05
CA LEU A 118 -16.55 26.59 5.89
C LEU A 118 -17.14 27.92 6.37
N SER A 119 -18.26 28.38 5.80
CA SER A 119 -18.90 29.66 6.14
C SER A 119 -19.69 29.65 7.48
N VAL A 120 -19.83 28.48 8.12
CA VAL A 120 -20.66 28.32 9.33
C VAL A 120 -19.84 28.30 10.63
N TRP A 121 -18.50 28.25 10.58
CA TRP A 121 -17.65 28.02 11.78
C TRP A 121 -16.49 29.01 12.04
N ALA A 122 -16.38 30.11 11.30
CA ALA A 122 -15.31 31.10 11.54
C ALA A 122 -15.83 32.33 12.31
N ASP A 123 -15.78 32.28 13.65
CA ASP A 123 -15.76 33.47 14.51
C ASP A 123 -14.38 33.52 15.18
N GLU A 124 -13.36 33.79 14.37
CA GLU A 124 -11.95 33.93 14.76
C GLU A 124 -11.51 35.36 14.43
N PRO A 125 -10.95 36.12 15.39
CA PRO A 125 -10.63 37.53 15.20
C PRO A 125 -9.57 37.71 14.10
N PRO A 126 -9.71 38.73 13.23
CA PRO A 126 -8.94 38.81 11.99
C PRO A 126 -7.43 38.99 12.26
N PRO A 127 -6.55 38.25 11.55
CA PRO A 127 -5.12 38.44 11.59
C PRO A 127 -4.72 39.78 10.94
N PRO A 128 -3.63 40.42 11.39
CA PRO A 128 -3.13 41.66 10.78
C PRO A 128 -2.70 41.42 9.33
N GLU A 129 -3.26 42.20 8.41
CA GLU A 129 -3.00 42.18 6.97
C GLU A 129 -1.48 42.25 6.66
N GLU A 130 -0.96 41.19 6.05
CA GLU A 130 0.32 41.24 5.34
C GLU A 130 0.14 42.11 4.09
N THR A 131 0.73 43.31 4.13
CA THR A 131 0.81 44.20 2.96
C THR A 131 1.50 43.49 1.80
N GLU A 132 0.74 43.05 0.80
CA GLU A 132 1.28 42.57 -0.47
C GLU A 132 2.21 43.63 -1.08
N ALA A 133 3.40 43.21 -1.50
CA ALA A 133 4.37 44.10 -2.14
C ALA A 133 3.75 44.80 -3.37
N PRO A 134 3.91 46.12 -3.54
CA PRO A 134 3.26 46.85 -4.62
C PRO A 134 3.78 46.41 -5.99
N LYS A 135 2.88 45.88 -6.84
CA LYS A 135 3.20 45.39 -8.20
C LYS A 135 3.48 46.51 -9.22
N HIS A 136 3.12 47.76 -8.90
CA HIS A 136 3.24 48.92 -9.78
C HIS A 136 3.95 50.10 -9.10
N ILE A 137 4.72 50.86 -9.88
CA ILE A 137 5.34 52.12 -9.48
C ILE A 137 4.54 53.26 -10.10
N GLU A 138 4.05 54.18 -9.27
CA GLU A 138 3.39 55.39 -9.70
C GLU A 138 4.38 56.57 -9.61
N PHE A 139 4.59 57.28 -10.72
CA PHE A 139 5.43 58.48 -10.74
C PHE A 139 4.92 59.47 -11.79
N LYS A 140 5.24 60.76 -11.63
CA LYS A 140 4.87 61.79 -12.60
C LYS A 140 5.82 61.80 -13.78
N CYS A 141 5.28 61.78 -15.00
CA CYS A 141 6.07 61.89 -16.23
C CYS A 141 6.72 63.27 -16.34
N GLN A 142 8.03 63.35 -16.49
CA GLN A 142 8.78 64.62 -16.59
C GLN A 142 8.48 65.47 -17.86
N TRP A 143 7.63 65.01 -18.78
CA TRP A 143 7.30 65.75 -20.02
C TRP A 143 5.84 66.15 -20.16
N CYS A 144 4.90 65.43 -19.54
CA CYS A 144 3.48 65.78 -19.57
C CYS A 144 2.87 65.92 -18.17
N ASP A 145 3.67 65.75 -17.11
CA ASP A 145 3.29 65.84 -15.69
C ASP A 145 2.16 64.90 -15.21
N GLU A 146 1.67 64.03 -16.10
CA GLU A 146 0.62 63.07 -15.79
C GLU A 146 1.15 61.87 -15.00
N GLN A 147 0.32 61.32 -14.12
CA GLN A 147 0.69 60.21 -13.25
C GLN A 147 0.72 58.90 -14.04
N VAL A 148 1.92 58.35 -14.22
CA VAL A 148 2.15 57.13 -14.98
C VAL A 148 2.28 55.95 -14.02
N LYS A 149 1.49 54.90 -14.26
CA LYS A 149 1.56 53.63 -13.53
C LYS A 149 2.26 52.59 -14.41
N LEU A 150 3.45 52.13 -14.00
CA LEU A 150 4.21 51.10 -14.73
C LEU A 150 4.58 49.91 -13.83
N PRO A 151 4.73 48.69 -14.37
CA PRO A 151 5.14 47.52 -13.60
C PRO A 151 6.52 47.68 -12.96
N ILE A 152 6.73 47.11 -11.77
CA ILE A 152 8.00 47.20 -11.02
C ILE A 152 9.22 46.64 -11.79
N GLU A 153 9.01 45.72 -12.74
CA GLU A 153 10.06 45.14 -13.59
C GLU A 153 10.75 46.15 -14.53
N LEU A 154 10.10 47.30 -14.73
CA LEU A 154 10.63 48.42 -15.51
C LEU A 154 11.35 49.45 -14.65
N ALA A 155 11.43 49.26 -13.34
CA ALA A 155 12.19 50.14 -12.44
C ALA A 155 13.65 50.27 -12.89
N GLY A 156 14.13 51.50 -13.07
CA GLY A 156 15.48 51.80 -13.56
C GLY A 156 15.67 51.63 -15.07
N LYS A 157 14.68 51.12 -15.81
CA LYS A 157 14.69 51.03 -17.27
C LYS A 157 13.98 52.22 -17.91
N GLN A 158 14.16 52.36 -19.22
CA GLN A 158 13.47 53.33 -20.06
C GLN A 158 12.20 52.70 -20.65
N ALA A 159 11.05 53.35 -20.48
CA ALA A 159 9.75 52.88 -20.97
C ALA A 159 9.00 54.02 -21.67
N GLN A 160 8.17 53.72 -22.67
CA GLN A 160 7.34 54.75 -23.31
C GLN A 160 6.20 55.18 -22.38
N CYS A 161 5.95 56.49 -22.29
CA CYS A 161 4.83 57.02 -21.52
C CYS A 161 3.49 56.57 -22.14
N PRO A 162 2.57 55.97 -21.36
CA PRO A 162 1.29 55.46 -21.87
C PRO A 162 0.28 56.55 -22.25
N ASN A 163 0.49 57.81 -21.86
CA ASN A 163 -0.34 58.93 -22.35
C ASN A 163 -0.16 59.09 -23.87
N GLU A 164 -1.29 59.04 -24.60
CA GLU A 164 -1.37 59.08 -26.05
C GLU A 164 -0.74 60.34 -26.67
N GLU A 165 -0.78 61.47 -25.96
CA GLU A 165 -0.22 62.74 -26.43
C GLU A 165 1.29 62.85 -26.21
N CYS A 166 1.84 62.17 -25.19
CA CYS A 166 3.25 62.30 -24.85
C CYS A 166 4.12 61.28 -25.59
N ARG A 167 3.83 59.97 -25.46
CA ARG A 167 4.57 58.81 -26.02
C ARG A 167 6.12 58.84 -25.93
N ARG A 168 6.72 59.77 -25.17
CA ARG A 168 8.17 59.91 -24.98
C ARG A 168 8.70 58.85 -24.02
N ILE A 169 9.97 58.49 -24.18
CA ILE A 169 10.64 57.43 -23.42
C ILE A 169 11.09 57.95 -22.06
N VAL A 170 10.36 57.65 -20.97
CA VAL A 170 10.64 58.07 -19.57
C VAL A 170 11.58 57.10 -18.87
N LYS A 171 12.44 57.63 -17.99
CA LYS A 171 13.21 56.81 -17.05
C LYS A 171 12.35 56.52 -15.82
N VAL A 172 12.09 55.25 -15.55
CA VAL A 172 11.31 54.84 -14.38
C VAL A 172 12.21 54.92 -13.14
N PRO A 173 11.86 55.70 -12.10
CA PRO A 173 12.67 55.80 -10.88
C PRO A 173 12.70 54.46 -10.13
N LEU A 174 13.86 54.11 -9.57
CA LEU A 174 14.01 52.93 -8.71
C LEU A 174 13.30 53.19 -7.37
N PRO A 175 12.39 52.31 -6.91
CA PRO A 175 11.78 52.46 -5.61
C PRO A 175 12.88 52.35 -4.55
N LYS A 176 12.97 53.35 -3.67
CA LYS A 176 13.85 53.28 -2.49
C LYS A 176 13.31 52.13 -1.64
N ALA A 177 14.04 51.01 -1.59
CA ALA A 177 13.68 49.90 -0.73
C ALA A 177 13.47 50.44 0.69
N PRO A 178 12.35 50.14 1.37
CA PRO A 178 12.15 50.59 2.74
C PRO A 178 13.31 50.03 3.57
N GLU A 179 14.10 50.93 4.17
CA GLU A 179 15.12 50.53 5.13
C GLU A 179 14.44 49.67 6.19
N LYS A 180 14.92 48.43 6.38
CA LYS A 180 14.36 47.49 7.36
C LYS A 180 14.29 48.20 8.70
N LYS A 181 13.06 48.43 9.17
CA LYS A 181 12.76 49.05 10.46
C LYS A 181 13.50 48.26 11.54
N ASP A 182 14.53 48.86 12.09
CA ASP A 182 15.40 48.25 13.10
C ASP A 182 14.58 48.09 14.39
N TRP A 183 14.10 46.86 14.65
CA TRP A 183 13.25 46.51 15.79
C TRP A 183 13.87 46.87 17.16
N LYS A 184 15.17 47.18 17.18
CA LYS A 184 15.89 47.68 18.36
C LYS A 184 15.60 49.14 18.72
N LYS A 185 14.93 49.90 17.85
CA LYS A 185 14.51 51.29 18.10
C LYS A 185 12.99 51.46 18.26
N MET A 186 12.24 50.38 18.46
CA MET A 186 10.84 50.52 18.89
C MET A 186 10.79 50.99 20.34
N ASP A 187 10.14 52.13 20.55
CA ASP A 187 9.84 52.68 21.88
C ASP A 187 9.25 51.60 22.79
N LYS A 188 9.92 51.37 23.92
CA LYS A 188 9.42 50.55 25.03
C LYS A 188 8.26 51.26 25.72
N LYS A 189 7.12 51.40 25.05
CA LYS A 189 5.84 51.66 25.71
C LYS A 189 5.18 50.32 25.99
N GLY A 190 5.54 49.73 27.13
CA GLY A 190 4.79 48.63 27.70
C GLY A 190 3.37 49.08 28.09
N PRO A 191 2.42 48.14 28.20
CA PRO A 191 1.05 48.43 28.59
C PRO A 191 0.96 49.07 29.99
N VAL A 192 0.06 50.04 30.13
CA VAL A 192 0.03 51.10 31.16
C VAL A 192 -0.33 50.62 32.58
N LEU A 193 -0.42 49.32 32.85
CA LEU A 193 -0.96 48.80 34.13
C LEU A 193 0.05 48.24 35.13
N ALA A 194 1.35 48.31 34.89
CA ALA A 194 2.38 47.89 35.85
C ALA A 194 3.27 49.06 36.29
N LYS A 195 2.68 50.06 36.98
CA LYS A 195 3.43 51.01 37.81
C LYS A 195 3.53 50.45 39.23
N ILE A 196 4.63 49.74 39.49
CA ILE A 196 5.07 49.42 40.85
C ILE A 196 5.69 50.68 41.44
N ASN A 197 5.12 51.11 42.55
CA ASN A 197 5.56 52.21 43.40
C ASN A 197 7.07 52.16 43.69
N GLN A 198 7.81 53.17 43.24
CA GLN A 198 9.06 53.58 43.88
C GLN A 198 8.72 54.66 44.90
N PRO A 199 9.04 54.47 46.20
CA PRO A 199 8.85 55.51 47.19
C PRO A 199 9.87 56.64 47.00
N GLU A 200 9.39 57.86 47.19
CA GLU A 200 10.14 59.12 47.30
C GLU A 200 11.36 58.96 48.21
N GLN A 201 12.55 59.23 47.66
CA GLN A 201 13.74 59.50 48.47
C GLN A 201 13.85 61.01 48.69
N LEU A 202 13.50 61.36 49.92
CA LEU A 202 13.86 62.52 50.72
C LEU A 202 15.11 63.29 50.22
N GLU A 203 14.88 64.56 49.89
CA GLU A 203 15.91 65.59 49.79
C GLU A 203 16.53 65.85 51.18
N ASN A 204 17.87 66.05 51.22
CA ASN A 204 18.71 66.42 52.38
C ASN A 204 19.44 65.30 53.15
N ALA A 205 19.98 64.29 52.46
CA ALA A 205 21.15 63.55 52.97
C ALA A 205 22.43 64.08 52.29
N TRP A 206 23.22 64.85 53.02
CA TRP A 206 24.57 65.24 52.62
C TRP A 206 25.42 64.00 52.32
N GLY A 207 25.83 63.88 51.06
CA GLY A 207 26.74 62.85 50.59
C GLY A 207 28.17 63.12 51.06
N THR A 208 28.78 62.13 51.70
CA THR A 208 30.24 62.05 51.92
C THR A 208 30.89 61.11 50.89
N GLU A 209 30.62 61.31 49.60
CA GLU A 209 31.30 60.60 48.51
C GLU A 209 31.92 61.52 47.45
N GLU A 210 32.18 62.78 47.79
CA GLU A 210 33.10 63.63 47.03
C GLU A 210 34.48 63.65 47.69
N ALA A 211 35.14 62.49 47.76
CA ALA A 211 36.55 62.44 48.15
C ALA A 211 37.34 61.23 47.63
N THR A 212 36.97 60.59 46.52
CA THR A 212 37.89 59.61 45.87
C THR A 212 37.53 59.36 44.41
N LYS A 213 37.75 60.35 43.54
CA LYS A 213 37.91 60.11 42.09
C LYS A 213 39.18 60.80 41.61
N ALA A 214 40.32 60.17 41.90
CA ALA A 214 41.54 60.41 41.14
C ALA A 214 41.24 60.04 39.68
N LYS A 215 41.30 61.03 38.78
CA LYS A 215 41.08 60.84 37.35
C LYS A 215 41.98 59.72 36.85
N GLN A 216 41.41 58.76 36.15
CA GLN A 216 42.05 57.61 35.51
C GLN A 216 43.29 57.98 34.65
N ALA A 217 43.40 59.25 34.23
CA ALA A 217 44.58 59.81 33.58
C ALA A 217 45.85 59.84 34.47
N SER A 218 45.70 59.98 35.80
CA SER A 218 46.82 60.01 36.75
C SER A 218 47.42 58.62 37.06
N LEU A 219 46.61 57.56 36.95
CA LEU A 219 47.08 56.17 37.13
C LEU A 219 47.77 55.61 35.88
N VAL A 220 47.47 56.14 34.69
CA VAL A 220 48.17 55.78 33.44
C VAL A 220 49.58 56.40 33.39
N GLN A 221 49.76 57.60 33.95
CA GLN A 221 51.05 58.31 33.94
C GLN A 221 52.05 57.74 34.97
N ALA A 222 51.57 56.96 35.95
CA ALA A 222 52.40 56.29 36.95
C ALA A 222 52.89 54.88 36.54
N GLY A 223 52.50 54.36 35.37
CA GLY A 223 53.01 53.08 34.85
C GLY A 223 52.55 51.82 35.61
N VAL A 224 51.52 51.89 36.45
CA VAL A 224 51.07 50.78 37.33
C VAL A 224 50.03 49.87 36.68
N ILE A 225 49.54 50.18 35.47
CA ILE A 225 48.58 49.33 34.74
C ILE A 225 49.23 48.82 33.47
N GLU A 226 49.57 47.52 33.44
CA GLU A 226 49.88 46.83 32.19
C GLU A 226 48.62 46.79 31.32
N LEU A 227 48.65 47.50 30.19
CA LEU A 227 47.59 47.44 29.20
C LEU A 227 47.50 45.99 28.68
N PRO A 228 46.33 45.33 28.75
CA PRO A 228 46.20 43.97 28.24
C PRO A 228 46.56 43.97 26.76
N THR A 229 47.53 43.14 26.37
CA THR A 229 47.91 42.93 24.97
C THR A 229 46.66 42.74 24.13
N LYS A 230 46.45 43.58 23.11
CA LYS A 230 45.31 43.49 22.18
C LYS A 230 45.18 42.04 21.71
N THR A 231 44.25 41.28 22.29
CA THR A 231 43.86 39.99 21.77
C THR A 231 43.42 40.25 20.34
N ARG A 232 44.15 39.71 19.36
CA ARG A 232 43.81 39.80 17.94
C ARG A 232 42.33 39.42 17.83
N ARG A 233 41.44 40.38 17.56
CA ARG A 233 40.03 40.07 17.32
C ARG A 233 40.05 39.07 16.17
N ARG A 234 39.66 37.82 16.45
CA ARG A 234 39.51 36.80 15.42
C ARG A 234 38.67 37.40 14.31
N ASP A 235 39.19 37.35 13.10
CA ASP A 235 38.51 37.88 11.93
C ASP A 235 37.16 37.17 11.78
N ILE A 236 36.15 37.83 11.24
CA ILE A 236 34.81 37.23 11.06
C ILE A 236 34.94 35.94 10.23
N PHE A 237 35.91 35.88 9.32
CA PHE A 237 36.25 34.71 8.54
C PHE A 237 36.80 33.53 9.37
N ASP A 238 37.51 33.77 10.47
CA ASP A 238 37.97 32.70 11.38
C ASP A 238 36.78 32.06 12.13
N TRP A 239 35.78 32.86 12.50
CA TRP A 239 34.54 32.36 13.13
C TRP A 239 33.69 31.54 12.16
N ILE A 240 33.59 31.97 10.89
CA ILE A 240 32.92 31.22 9.84
C ILE A 240 33.66 29.90 9.57
N GLY A 241 34.99 29.93 9.49
CA GLY A 241 35.82 28.74 9.29
C GLY A 241 35.70 27.73 10.44
N LEU A 242 35.62 28.21 11.68
CA LEU A 242 35.38 27.35 12.85
C LEU A 242 33.97 26.74 12.83
N GLY A 243 32.95 27.53 12.46
CA GLY A 243 31.57 27.06 12.31
C GLY A 243 31.43 25.98 11.24
N PHE A 244 32.09 26.15 10.08
CA PHE A 244 32.07 25.16 9.00
C PHE A 244 32.74 23.83 9.41
N ARG A 245 33.87 23.88 10.11
CA ARG A 245 34.54 22.67 10.63
C ARG A 245 33.69 21.94 11.66
N ALA A 246 33.05 22.68 12.57
CA ALA A 246 32.11 22.09 13.53
C ALA A 246 30.91 21.44 12.83
N PHE A 247 30.36 22.10 11.80
CA PHE A 247 29.28 21.54 10.99
C PHE A 247 29.70 20.25 10.26
N LEU A 248 30.89 20.22 9.65
CA LEU A 248 31.41 19.01 9.01
C LEU A 248 31.66 17.86 9.99
N LEU A 249 32.16 18.15 11.19
CA LEU A 249 32.35 17.15 12.24
C LEU A 249 31.01 16.59 12.73
N LEU A 250 30.04 17.45 13.04
CA LEU A 250 28.70 17.02 13.43
C LEU A 250 27.98 16.25 12.31
N GLY A 251 28.12 16.70 11.07
CA GLY A 251 27.62 15.99 9.89
C GLY A 251 28.27 14.61 9.72
N GLY A 252 29.59 14.52 9.90
CA GLY A 252 30.32 13.26 9.87
C GLY A 252 29.85 12.29 10.96
N VAL A 253 29.67 12.76 12.20
CA VAL A 253 29.15 11.96 13.31
C VAL A 253 27.71 11.50 13.03
N ALA A 254 26.87 12.37 12.47
CA ALA A 254 25.49 12.01 12.10
C ALA A 254 25.46 10.93 11.02
N ILE A 255 26.31 11.02 9.99
CA ILE A 255 26.41 10.01 8.93
C ILE A 255 26.91 8.67 9.47
N VAL A 256 27.95 8.68 10.32
CA VAL A 256 28.48 7.45 10.95
C VAL A 256 27.44 6.84 11.90
N GLY A 257 26.74 7.66 12.69
CA GLY A 257 25.66 7.23 13.57
C GLY A 257 24.51 6.59 12.79
N ALA A 258 24.06 7.24 11.71
CA ALA A 258 23.02 6.71 10.82
C ALA A 258 23.47 5.39 10.16
N GLY A 259 24.69 5.34 9.62
CA GLY A 259 25.25 4.13 9.02
C GLY A 259 25.37 2.97 10.02
N GLY A 260 25.83 3.24 11.24
CA GLY A 260 25.87 2.26 12.32
C GLY A 260 24.49 1.74 12.71
N TYR A 261 23.50 2.62 12.82
CA TYR A 261 22.11 2.26 13.10
C TYR A 261 21.52 1.37 11.98
N PHE A 262 21.72 1.70 10.71
CA PHE A 262 21.25 0.89 9.58
C PHE A 262 21.88 -0.51 9.56
N LEU A 263 23.19 -0.62 9.80
CA LEU A 263 23.88 -1.91 9.86
C LEU A 263 23.41 -2.76 11.05
N PHE A 264 23.22 -2.13 12.21
CA PHE A 264 22.70 -2.80 13.39
C PHE A 264 21.27 -3.30 13.16
N SER A 265 20.39 -2.44 12.63
CA SER A 265 19.01 -2.79 12.28
C SER A 265 18.94 -3.91 11.25
N ALA A 266 19.76 -3.87 10.20
CA ALA A 266 19.82 -4.93 9.20
C ALA A 266 20.29 -6.27 9.79
N LYS A 267 21.28 -6.23 10.70
CA LYS A 267 21.76 -7.42 11.42
C LYS A 267 20.69 -7.97 12.36
N GLN A 268 19.96 -7.10 13.05
CA GLN A 268 18.85 -7.49 13.92
C GLN A 268 17.75 -8.20 13.11
N GLN A 269 17.32 -7.62 11.98
CA GLN A 269 16.33 -8.24 11.09
C GLN A 269 16.78 -9.63 10.60
N GLN A 270 18.06 -9.79 10.23
CA GLN A 270 18.58 -11.09 9.82
C GLN A 270 18.57 -12.12 10.96
N ASN A 271 18.85 -11.71 12.20
CA ASN A 271 18.78 -12.59 13.35
C ASN A 271 17.34 -13.00 13.64
N GLU A 272 16.39 -12.06 13.58
CA GLU A 272 14.96 -12.30 13.76
C GLU A 272 14.42 -13.29 12.71
N ILE A 273 14.83 -13.15 11.44
CA ILE A 273 14.49 -14.11 10.38
C ILE A 273 15.05 -15.49 10.69
N LYS A 274 16.33 -15.60 11.07
CA LYS A 274 16.95 -16.88 11.40
C LYS A 274 16.27 -17.55 12.59
N GLU A 275 15.89 -16.78 13.60
CA GLU A 275 15.13 -17.28 14.74
C GLU A 275 13.74 -17.78 14.32
N ALA A 276 13.03 -17.05 13.46
CA ALA A 276 11.75 -17.51 12.91
C ALA A 276 11.91 -18.81 12.10
N GLU A 277 12.97 -18.91 11.29
CA GLU A 277 13.28 -20.13 10.54
C GLU A 277 13.58 -21.32 11.46
N GLN A 278 14.28 -21.12 12.57
CA GLN A 278 14.56 -22.17 13.56
C GLN A 278 13.31 -22.74 14.23
N LEU A 279 12.21 -21.97 14.29
CA LEU A 279 10.94 -22.46 14.83
C LEU A 279 10.28 -23.51 13.93
N VAL A 280 10.59 -23.48 12.63
CA VAL A 280 9.96 -24.30 11.59
C VAL A 280 10.93 -25.32 10.96
N LYS A 281 12.23 -25.04 10.96
CA LYS A 281 13.30 -25.84 10.35
C LYS A 281 14.41 -26.14 11.36
N GLY A 282 15.09 -27.28 11.19
CA GLY A 282 16.28 -27.66 11.97
C GLY A 282 16.05 -28.82 12.93
N ALA A 283 16.98 -29.04 13.85
CA ALA A 283 16.90 -30.15 14.82
C ALA A 283 15.82 -29.91 15.90
N ASN A 284 15.53 -28.64 16.22
CA ASN A 284 14.61 -28.24 17.29
C ASN A 284 13.34 -27.56 16.73
N VAL A 285 12.71 -28.16 15.71
CA VAL A 285 11.43 -27.64 15.18
C VAL A 285 10.39 -27.63 16.29
N LYS A 286 9.87 -26.44 16.62
CA LYS A 286 8.83 -26.26 17.63
C LYS A 286 7.44 -26.31 17.02
N ILE A 287 7.29 -25.86 15.77
CA ILE A 287 6.01 -25.87 15.05
C ILE A 287 6.02 -27.05 14.09
N LYS A 288 5.61 -28.23 14.57
CA LYS A 288 5.52 -29.46 13.74
C LYS A 288 4.10 -29.72 13.24
N SER A 289 3.12 -29.41 14.07
CA SER A 289 1.70 -29.67 13.84
C SER A 289 0.86 -28.65 14.62
N PRO A 290 -0.36 -28.33 14.18
CA PRO A 290 -1.01 -28.78 12.94
C PRO A 290 -0.44 -28.10 11.68
N PRO A 291 -0.63 -28.69 10.48
CA PRO A 291 -0.05 -28.19 9.23
C PRO A 291 -0.37 -26.72 8.91
N LEU A 292 -1.53 -26.23 9.35
CA LEU A 292 -1.92 -24.85 9.14
C LEU A 292 -1.05 -23.85 9.93
N LEU A 293 -0.63 -24.18 11.15
CA LEU A 293 0.27 -23.33 11.94
C LEU A 293 1.67 -23.29 11.31
N VAL A 294 2.13 -24.42 10.78
CA VAL A 294 3.37 -24.50 10.00
C VAL A 294 3.27 -23.59 8.77
N ALA A 295 2.13 -23.59 8.08
CA ALA A 295 1.89 -22.75 6.92
C ALA A 295 1.86 -21.26 7.28
N GLU A 296 1.20 -20.87 8.39
CA GLU A 296 1.19 -19.48 8.87
C GLU A 296 2.59 -18.99 9.27
N ALA A 297 3.40 -19.87 9.88
CA ALA A 297 4.80 -19.57 10.17
C ALA A 297 5.60 -19.36 8.87
N HIS A 298 5.43 -20.20 7.85
CA HIS A 298 6.05 -19.99 6.53
C HIS A 298 5.60 -18.67 5.90
N ARG A 299 4.30 -18.36 5.92
CA ARG A 299 3.77 -17.09 5.40
C ARG A 299 4.40 -15.89 6.10
N THR A 300 4.51 -15.95 7.42
CA THR A 300 5.12 -14.89 8.23
C THR A 300 6.61 -14.73 7.93
N ILE A 301 7.37 -15.82 7.82
CA ILE A 301 8.78 -15.77 7.41
C ILE A 301 8.91 -15.15 6.02
N GLY A 302 8.02 -15.49 5.08
CA GLY A 302 8.00 -14.87 3.76
C GLY A 302 7.81 -13.35 3.81
N LEU A 303 6.90 -12.87 4.67
CA LEU A 303 6.70 -11.43 4.91
C LEU A 303 7.91 -10.77 5.57
N LEU A 304 8.57 -11.44 6.52
CA LEU A 304 9.80 -10.94 7.14
C LEU A 304 10.91 -10.77 6.10
N TYR A 305 11.07 -11.73 5.19
CA TYR A 305 12.01 -11.59 4.08
C TYR A 305 11.65 -10.40 3.20
N LEU A 306 10.39 -10.22 2.80
CA LEU A 306 9.96 -9.11 1.95
C LEU A 306 10.27 -7.73 2.53
N ASN A 307 10.26 -7.59 3.85
CA ASN A 307 10.49 -6.31 4.53
C ASN A 307 11.93 -6.16 5.02
N SER A 308 12.80 -7.13 4.75
CA SER A 308 14.19 -7.12 5.19
C SER A 308 15.15 -6.58 4.13
N ALA A 309 16.31 -6.10 4.59
CA ALA A 309 17.46 -5.78 3.73
C ALA A 309 18.31 -7.03 3.35
N ALA A 310 17.73 -8.23 3.39
CA ALA A 310 18.42 -9.45 2.98
C ALA A 310 18.78 -9.42 1.49
N LYS A 311 19.72 -10.26 1.05
CA LYS A 311 20.04 -10.41 -0.37
C LYS A 311 18.91 -11.20 -1.05
N ASN A 312 18.39 -10.69 -2.17
CA ASN A 312 17.31 -11.31 -2.95
C ASN A 312 16.05 -11.67 -2.10
N PRO A 313 15.48 -10.73 -1.34
CA PRO A 313 14.39 -11.02 -0.41
C PRO A 313 13.15 -11.57 -1.11
N ALA A 314 12.85 -11.13 -2.34
CA ALA A 314 11.72 -11.63 -3.11
C ALA A 314 11.83 -13.13 -3.44
N PHE A 315 13.03 -13.63 -3.71
CA PHE A 315 13.25 -15.06 -3.97
C PHE A 315 12.98 -15.90 -2.71
N HIS A 316 13.55 -15.49 -1.58
CA HIS A 316 13.32 -16.15 -0.30
C HIS A 316 11.83 -16.12 0.08
N ALA A 317 11.21 -14.94 -0.01
CA ALA A 317 9.79 -14.77 0.24
C ALA A 317 8.91 -15.68 -0.63
N THR A 318 9.20 -15.75 -1.94
CA THR A 318 8.48 -16.63 -2.87
C THR A 318 8.56 -18.09 -2.43
N ASN A 319 9.74 -18.59 -2.04
CA ASN A 319 9.91 -19.96 -1.56
C ASN A 319 9.12 -20.24 -0.29
N TYR A 320 9.09 -19.29 0.65
CA TYR A 320 8.31 -19.39 1.88
C TYR A 320 6.80 -19.35 1.61
N PHE A 321 6.32 -18.48 0.70
CA PHE A 321 4.91 -18.48 0.29
C PHE A 321 4.51 -19.74 -0.48
N ASN A 322 5.42 -20.33 -1.26
CA ASN A 322 5.19 -21.63 -1.88
C ASN A 322 5.09 -22.75 -0.84
N GLY A 323 5.94 -22.72 0.21
CA GLY A 323 5.81 -23.61 1.36
C GLY A 323 4.48 -23.43 2.10
N ALA A 324 4.05 -22.19 2.32
CA ALA A 324 2.78 -21.86 2.96
C ALA A 324 1.58 -22.35 2.15
N SER A 325 1.54 -22.10 0.83
CA SER A 325 0.46 -22.59 -0.03
C SER A 325 0.53 -24.10 -0.28
N GLY A 326 1.67 -24.74 0.01
CA GLY A 326 1.90 -26.17 -0.18
C GLY A 326 1.19 -27.08 0.84
N ALA A 327 0.62 -26.51 1.91
CA ALA A 327 -0.17 -27.25 2.88
C ALA A 327 -1.38 -27.91 2.19
N LYS A 328 -1.39 -29.24 2.18
CA LYS A 328 -2.48 -30.03 1.58
C LYS A 328 -3.62 -30.13 2.58
N PHE A 329 -4.83 -29.80 2.13
CA PHE A 329 -6.07 -30.05 2.83
C PHE A 329 -7.10 -30.55 1.82
N THR A 330 -8.13 -31.24 2.29
CA THR A 330 -9.28 -31.66 1.48
C THR A 330 -10.53 -31.20 2.18
N ALA A 331 -11.37 -30.42 1.50
CA ALA A 331 -12.64 -30.02 2.08
C ALA A 331 -13.62 -31.19 1.98
N SER A 332 -14.32 -31.45 3.08
CA SER A 332 -15.37 -32.47 3.17
C SER A 332 -16.57 -31.91 3.93
N LYS A 333 -17.71 -32.60 3.89
CA LYS A 333 -18.89 -32.18 4.66
C LYS A 333 -18.63 -32.16 6.17
N GLN A 334 -17.72 -33.00 6.66
CA GLN A 334 -17.36 -33.12 8.08
C GLN A 334 -16.24 -32.15 8.48
N ASN A 335 -15.32 -31.86 7.56
CA ASN A 335 -14.30 -30.84 7.74
C ASN A 335 -14.32 -29.90 6.52
N PRO A 336 -15.06 -28.79 6.58
CA PRO A 336 -15.12 -27.82 5.48
C PRO A 336 -13.78 -27.11 5.23
N ALA A 337 -12.73 -27.37 6.03
CA ALA A 337 -11.40 -26.80 5.88
C ALA A 337 -11.43 -25.25 5.79
N ILE A 338 -12.30 -24.62 6.59
CA ILE A 338 -12.60 -23.18 6.50
C ILE A 338 -11.36 -22.37 6.78
N ASN A 339 -10.60 -22.77 7.82
CA ASN A 339 -9.39 -22.07 8.22
C ASN A 339 -8.33 -22.16 7.13
N GLU A 340 -8.17 -23.32 6.51
CA GLU A 340 -7.22 -23.58 5.44
C GLU A 340 -7.59 -22.80 4.17
N GLN A 341 -8.87 -22.80 3.78
CA GLN A 341 -9.35 -22.03 2.62
C GLN A 341 -9.20 -20.52 2.82
N LEU A 342 -9.55 -19.99 4.01
CA LEU A 342 -9.37 -18.56 4.31
C LEU A 342 -7.88 -18.19 4.44
N PHE A 343 -7.05 -19.09 4.97
CA PHE A 343 -5.61 -18.89 5.04
C PHE A 343 -4.96 -18.82 3.65
N LEU A 344 -5.44 -19.57 2.66
CA LEU A 344 -4.97 -19.42 1.27
C LEU A 344 -5.24 -18.01 0.72
N ILE A 345 -6.32 -17.35 1.15
CA ILE A 345 -6.59 -15.95 0.81
C ILE A 345 -5.50 -15.05 1.41
N ASP A 346 -5.17 -15.25 2.69
CA ASP A 346 -4.10 -14.51 3.36
C ASP A 346 -2.73 -14.73 2.71
N VAL A 347 -2.43 -15.95 2.24
CA VAL A 347 -1.21 -16.26 1.47
C VAL A 347 -1.23 -15.53 0.13
N ALA A 348 -2.33 -15.58 -0.61
CA ALA A 348 -2.45 -14.89 -1.90
C ALA A 348 -2.34 -13.37 -1.75
N LEU A 349 -2.95 -12.78 -0.71
CA LEU A 349 -2.77 -11.36 -0.37
C LEU A 349 -1.30 -11.05 -0.05
N SER A 350 -0.60 -11.93 0.66
CA SER A 350 0.84 -11.79 0.95
C SER A 350 1.68 -11.90 -0.33
N GLN A 351 1.30 -12.77 -1.27
CA GLN A 351 1.95 -12.91 -2.58
C GLN A 351 1.76 -11.66 -3.44
N VAL A 352 0.65 -10.93 -3.34
CA VAL A 352 0.48 -9.64 -4.04
C VAL A 352 1.58 -8.63 -3.65
N GLU A 353 2.09 -8.68 -2.41
CA GLU A 353 3.20 -7.84 -1.98
C GLU A 353 4.56 -8.20 -2.61
N LEU A 354 4.67 -9.34 -3.30
CA LEU A 354 5.86 -9.65 -4.08
C LEU A 354 6.02 -8.70 -5.26
N GLY A 355 4.92 -8.20 -5.84
CA GLY A 355 4.95 -7.31 -6.99
C GLY A 355 5.51 -5.94 -6.63
N GLY A 356 6.41 -5.43 -7.48
CA GLY A 356 7.03 -4.12 -7.30
C GLY A 356 7.31 -3.40 -8.60
N THR A 357 7.89 -2.21 -8.48
CA THR A 357 8.39 -1.45 -9.63
C THR A 357 9.52 -2.19 -10.34
N GLU A 358 9.83 -1.77 -11.57
CA GLU A 358 10.93 -2.39 -12.32
C GLU A 358 12.28 -2.25 -11.61
N ALA A 359 12.52 -1.11 -10.96
CA ALA A 359 13.74 -0.89 -10.18
C ALA A 359 13.87 -1.88 -9.00
N GLU A 360 12.79 -2.10 -8.26
CA GLU A 360 12.77 -3.08 -7.16
C GLU A 360 12.91 -4.52 -7.67
N SER A 361 12.36 -4.82 -8.85
CA SER A 361 12.50 -6.12 -9.51
C SER A 361 13.95 -6.39 -9.94
N LEU A 362 14.60 -5.40 -10.57
CA LEU A 362 16.01 -5.48 -10.96
C LEU A 362 16.94 -5.62 -9.74
N GLY A 363 16.59 -4.98 -8.62
CA GLY A 363 17.30 -5.12 -7.34
C GLY A 363 17.01 -6.43 -6.59
N GLY A 364 16.09 -7.27 -7.08
CA GLY A 364 15.66 -8.50 -6.40
C GLY A 364 14.83 -8.27 -5.13
N ALA A 365 14.46 -7.02 -4.84
CA ALA A 365 13.64 -6.65 -3.70
C ALA A 365 12.18 -7.09 -3.87
N ARG A 366 11.71 -7.08 -5.13
CA ARG A 366 10.38 -7.49 -5.57
C ARG A 366 10.47 -8.36 -6.83
N ILE A 367 9.36 -8.91 -7.28
CA ILE A 367 9.24 -9.59 -8.57
C ILE A 367 8.50 -8.69 -9.56
N GLU A 368 8.70 -8.95 -10.84
CA GLU A 368 7.94 -8.34 -11.92
C GLU A 368 6.47 -8.77 -11.86
N TRP A 369 5.55 -7.80 -12.06
CA TRP A 369 4.10 -8.05 -12.04
C TRP A 369 3.64 -9.10 -13.05
N SER A 370 4.36 -9.30 -14.15
CA SER A 370 4.05 -10.31 -15.18
C SER A 370 4.13 -11.76 -14.67
N LYS A 371 4.92 -12.03 -13.62
CA LYS A 371 5.09 -13.38 -13.04
C LYS A 371 4.06 -13.70 -11.96
N LEU A 372 3.43 -12.67 -11.40
CA LEU A 372 2.50 -12.81 -10.29
C LEU A 372 1.21 -13.57 -10.63
N PRO A 373 0.61 -13.46 -11.84
CA PRO A 373 -0.63 -14.16 -12.18
C PRO A 373 -0.54 -15.68 -11.97
N ASP A 374 0.57 -16.30 -12.37
CA ASP A 374 0.75 -17.75 -12.27
C ASP A 374 0.92 -18.20 -10.81
N ILE A 375 1.59 -17.39 -9.99
CA ILE A 375 1.75 -17.63 -8.54
C ILE A 375 0.39 -17.54 -7.83
N LEU A 376 -0.39 -16.50 -8.14
CA LEU A 376 -1.72 -16.30 -7.56
C LEU A 376 -2.69 -17.40 -8.02
N GLU A 377 -2.66 -17.76 -9.30
CA GLU A 377 -3.49 -18.84 -9.84
C GLU A 377 -3.19 -20.19 -9.18
N ALA A 378 -1.92 -20.52 -8.99
CA ALA A 378 -1.50 -21.76 -8.32
C ALA A 378 -1.98 -21.83 -6.85
N THR A 379 -2.15 -20.68 -6.20
CA THR A 379 -2.65 -20.61 -4.82
C THR A 379 -4.18 -20.62 -4.79
N LEU A 380 -4.83 -19.83 -5.64
CA LEU A 380 -6.29 -19.70 -5.70
C LEU A 380 -7.00 -20.92 -6.26
N SER A 381 -6.36 -21.70 -7.14
CA SER A 381 -6.91 -22.96 -7.65
C SER A 381 -7.04 -24.05 -6.59
N LYS A 382 -6.38 -23.89 -5.43
CA LYS A 382 -6.52 -24.79 -4.27
C LYS A 382 -7.74 -24.48 -3.40
N ILE A 383 -8.43 -23.35 -3.64
CA ILE A 383 -9.66 -23.01 -2.94
C ILE A 383 -10.81 -23.77 -3.63
N GLU A 384 -11.33 -24.80 -2.96
CA GLU A 384 -12.35 -25.68 -3.52
C GLU A 384 -13.76 -25.06 -3.50
N THR A 385 -14.05 -24.19 -2.52
CA THR A 385 -15.40 -23.64 -2.33
C THR A 385 -15.61 -22.39 -3.20
N PRO A 386 -16.67 -22.33 -4.05
CA PRO A 386 -16.97 -21.17 -4.89
C PRO A 386 -17.16 -19.86 -4.11
N GLU A 387 -17.82 -19.91 -2.96
CA GLU A 387 -18.03 -18.75 -2.09
C GLU A 387 -16.71 -18.20 -1.56
N ALA A 388 -15.81 -19.08 -1.09
CA ALA A 388 -14.47 -18.71 -0.63
C ALA A 388 -13.60 -18.16 -1.77
N GLN A 389 -13.72 -18.72 -2.98
CA GLN A 389 -13.02 -18.24 -4.17
C GLN A 389 -13.47 -16.82 -4.56
N VAL A 390 -14.76 -16.51 -4.45
CA VAL A 390 -15.26 -15.15 -4.67
C VAL A 390 -14.68 -14.20 -3.62
N LEU A 391 -14.70 -14.58 -2.34
CA LEU A 391 -14.11 -13.78 -1.26
C LEU A 391 -12.64 -13.47 -1.56
N ALA A 392 -11.89 -14.50 -1.98
CA ALA A 392 -10.50 -14.37 -2.35
C ALA A 392 -10.29 -13.36 -3.49
N LEU A 393 -11.02 -13.54 -4.60
CA LEU A 393 -10.94 -12.67 -5.76
C LEU A 393 -11.38 -11.22 -5.44
N ARG A 394 -12.35 -11.04 -4.54
CA ARG A 394 -12.78 -9.71 -4.08
C ARG A 394 -11.68 -8.99 -3.32
N GLU A 395 -11.06 -9.64 -2.34
CA GLU A 395 -10.01 -9.04 -1.51
C GLU A 395 -8.73 -8.81 -2.33
N ILE A 396 -8.29 -9.80 -3.11
CA ILE A 396 -7.10 -9.71 -3.96
C ILE A 396 -7.29 -8.67 -5.07
N GLY A 397 -8.45 -8.67 -5.72
CA GLY A 397 -8.74 -7.66 -6.75
C GLY A 397 -8.72 -6.25 -6.17
N SER A 398 -9.32 -6.02 -5.00
CA SER A 398 -9.24 -4.72 -4.32
C SER A 398 -7.80 -4.33 -4.00
N ARG A 399 -6.98 -5.28 -3.54
CA ARG A 399 -5.55 -5.04 -3.26
C ARG A 399 -4.77 -4.69 -4.53
N LEU A 400 -5.03 -5.36 -5.64
CA LEU A 400 -4.41 -5.08 -6.94
C LEU A 400 -4.81 -3.71 -7.50
N PHE A 401 -6.07 -3.33 -7.36
CA PHE A 401 -6.53 -1.98 -7.71
C PHE A 401 -5.81 -0.92 -6.86
N ALA A 402 -5.66 -1.12 -5.55
CA ALA A 402 -4.89 -0.23 -4.69
C ALA A 402 -3.40 -0.14 -5.11
N LYS A 403 -2.84 -1.21 -5.70
CA LYS A 403 -1.48 -1.25 -6.28
C LYS A 403 -1.40 -0.74 -7.72
N ARG A 404 -2.49 -0.18 -8.28
CA ARG A 404 -2.61 0.30 -9.66
C ARG A 404 -2.38 -0.79 -10.72
N GLN A 405 -2.83 -2.02 -10.45
CA GLN A 405 -2.73 -3.17 -11.35
C GLN A 405 -4.12 -3.72 -11.75
N PRO A 406 -4.99 -2.91 -12.39
CA PRO A 406 -6.35 -3.35 -12.75
C PRO A 406 -6.36 -4.44 -13.82
N GLU A 407 -5.42 -4.43 -14.76
CA GLU A 407 -5.33 -5.47 -15.81
C GLU A 407 -5.04 -6.86 -15.22
N LEU A 408 -4.18 -6.91 -14.20
CA LEU A 408 -3.86 -8.15 -13.52
C LEU A 408 -5.09 -8.68 -12.79
N ALA A 409 -5.84 -7.81 -12.11
CA ALA A 409 -7.08 -8.18 -11.43
C ALA A 409 -8.15 -8.72 -12.39
N ILE A 410 -8.34 -8.06 -13.55
CA ILE A 410 -9.28 -8.50 -14.59
C ILE A 410 -8.81 -9.82 -15.22
N GLY A 411 -7.52 -9.93 -15.54
CA GLY A 411 -6.94 -11.15 -16.09
C GLY A 411 -7.10 -12.36 -15.16
N LEU A 412 -6.82 -12.16 -13.87
CA LEU A 412 -6.95 -13.21 -12.84
C LEU A 412 -8.42 -13.65 -12.68
N THR A 413 -9.35 -12.70 -12.53
CA THR A 413 -10.79 -13.02 -12.42
C THR A 413 -11.34 -13.69 -13.68
N SER A 414 -10.83 -13.35 -14.86
CA SER A 414 -11.19 -14.00 -16.13
C SER A 414 -10.83 -15.49 -16.14
N LYS A 415 -9.64 -15.87 -15.64
CA LYS A 415 -9.22 -17.29 -15.59
C LYS A 415 -10.19 -18.15 -14.76
N PHE A 416 -10.71 -17.60 -13.66
CA PHE A 416 -11.68 -18.29 -12.78
C PHE A 416 -13.14 -18.09 -13.21
N GLY A 417 -13.42 -17.14 -14.09
CA GLY A 417 -14.75 -16.82 -14.62
C GLY A 417 -15.20 -17.66 -15.82
N VAL A 418 -14.35 -18.56 -16.31
CA VAL A 418 -14.65 -19.48 -17.42
C VAL A 418 -14.89 -20.89 -16.87
N ALA A 419 -16.04 -21.49 -17.21
CA ALA A 419 -16.32 -22.88 -16.86
C ALA A 419 -15.65 -23.84 -17.85
N ALA A 420 -15.24 -25.02 -17.37
CA ALA A 420 -14.70 -26.10 -18.19
C ALA A 420 -15.76 -26.81 -19.08
N GLY A 421 -17.00 -26.31 -19.16
CA GLY A 421 -18.13 -26.97 -19.83
C GLY A 421 -19.33 -26.05 -20.13
N LYS A 422 -20.36 -26.63 -20.78
CA LYS A 422 -21.51 -25.97 -21.43
C LYS A 422 -22.14 -24.81 -20.62
N GLY A 423 -21.85 -23.58 -21.03
CA GLY A 423 -22.72 -22.39 -20.88
C GLY A 423 -22.94 -21.79 -19.49
N ALA A 424 -22.78 -22.55 -18.40
CA ALA A 424 -22.98 -22.04 -17.04
C ALA A 424 -21.72 -21.33 -16.53
N ARG A 425 -21.83 -20.04 -16.18
CA ARG A 425 -20.73 -19.25 -15.61
C ARG A 425 -20.52 -19.60 -14.12
N PRO A 426 -19.28 -19.84 -13.66
CA PRO A 426 -18.98 -20.05 -12.23
C PRO A 426 -19.35 -18.83 -11.37
N GLN A 427 -19.51 -19.00 -10.06
CA GLN A 427 -19.77 -17.86 -9.15
C GLN A 427 -18.64 -16.82 -9.20
N ALA A 428 -17.39 -17.25 -9.41
CA ALA A 428 -16.23 -16.36 -9.56
C ALA A 428 -16.39 -15.33 -10.71
N TYR A 429 -17.23 -15.62 -11.71
CA TYR A 429 -17.51 -14.72 -12.82
C TYR A 429 -18.08 -13.37 -12.35
N ARG A 430 -18.80 -13.33 -11.22
CA ARG A 430 -19.31 -12.06 -10.66
C ARG A 430 -18.20 -11.05 -10.33
N GLN A 431 -17.01 -11.53 -9.95
CA GLN A 431 -15.88 -10.65 -9.69
C GLN A 431 -15.29 -10.09 -10.98
N GLN A 432 -15.30 -10.84 -12.09
CA GLN A 432 -14.86 -10.33 -13.39
C GLN A 432 -15.73 -9.14 -13.83
N ILE A 433 -17.05 -9.25 -13.69
CA ILE A 433 -18.01 -8.16 -13.97
C ILE A 433 -17.66 -6.93 -13.13
N ALA A 434 -17.49 -7.11 -11.81
CA ALA A 434 -17.18 -6.02 -10.89
C ALA A 434 -15.85 -5.31 -11.23
N MET A 435 -14.80 -6.07 -11.59
CA MET A 435 -13.49 -5.49 -11.93
C MET A 435 -13.49 -4.77 -13.28
N ILE A 436 -14.24 -5.29 -14.27
CA ILE A 436 -14.38 -4.60 -15.58
C ILE A 436 -15.09 -3.26 -15.40
N LEU A 437 -16.17 -3.22 -14.60
CA LEU A 437 -16.88 -1.98 -14.28
C LEU A 437 -15.98 -1.01 -13.53
N ALA A 438 -15.28 -1.47 -12.49
CA ALA A 438 -14.39 -0.64 -11.68
C ALA A 438 -13.23 -0.01 -12.48
N ARG A 439 -12.79 -0.64 -13.57
CA ARG A 439 -11.77 -0.06 -14.47
C ARG A 439 -12.30 1.14 -15.27
N GLY A 440 -13.62 1.23 -15.50
CA GLY A 440 -14.23 2.39 -16.15
C GLY A 440 -13.98 2.51 -17.66
N GLU A 441 -13.42 1.50 -18.33
CA GLU A 441 -13.14 1.56 -19.76
C GLU A 441 -14.44 1.37 -20.57
N ALA A 442 -14.88 2.44 -21.25
CA ALA A 442 -16.16 2.49 -21.96
C ALA A 442 -16.39 1.34 -22.94
N GLU A 443 -15.37 0.95 -23.72
CA GLU A 443 -15.48 -0.16 -24.68
C GLU A 443 -15.65 -1.52 -23.99
N SER A 444 -14.93 -1.74 -22.89
CA SER A 444 -15.04 -2.95 -22.09
C SER A 444 -16.41 -3.04 -21.40
N ILE A 445 -16.95 -1.92 -20.93
CA ILE A 445 -18.30 -1.85 -20.35
C ILE A 445 -19.37 -2.12 -21.43
N LYS A 446 -19.25 -1.54 -22.63
CA LYS A 446 -20.17 -1.82 -23.75
C LYS A 446 -20.17 -3.30 -24.13
N ARG A 447 -18.98 -3.92 -24.22
CA ARG A 447 -18.85 -5.37 -24.49
C ARG A 447 -19.48 -6.21 -23.39
N LEU A 448 -19.28 -5.83 -22.13
CA LEU A 448 -19.90 -6.47 -20.98
C LEU A 448 -21.43 -6.35 -21.04
N GLN A 449 -21.98 -5.15 -21.23
CA GLN A 449 -23.44 -4.93 -21.32
C GLN A 449 -24.08 -5.68 -22.49
N LYS A 450 -23.36 -5.86 -23.61
CA LYS A 450 -23.81 -6.66 -24.75
C LYS A 450 -23.91 -8.15 -24.41
N THR A 451 -22.99 -8.66 -23.59
CA THR A 451 -22.91 -10.09 -23.24
C THR A 451 -23.74 -10.43 -22.00
N GLU A 452 -23.80 -9.51 -21.04
CA GLU A 452 -24.45 -9.66 -19.75
C GLU A 452 -25.23 -8.37 -19.42
N PRO A 453 -26.42 -8.15 -20.01
CA PRO A 453 -27.17 -6.90 -19.82
C PRO A 453 -27.60 -6.70 -18.36
N ALA A 454 -27.46 -5.47 -17.86
CA ALA A 454 -27.78 -5.08 -16.49
C ALA A 454 -29.29 -5.19 -16.14
N THR A 455 -30.17 -5.28 -17.15
CA THR A 455 -31.63 -5.34 -16.98
C THR A 455 -32.14 -6.73 -16.56
N ASP A 456 -31.37 -7.79 -16.80
CA ASP A 456 -31.76 -9.16 -16.48
C ASP A 456 -31.15 -9.61 -15.14
N LEU A 457 -31.84 -9.21 -14.07
CA LEU A 457 -31.45 -9.46 -12.67
C LEU A 457 -31.83 -10.86 -12.15
N LYS A 458 -32.25 -11.76 -13.04
CA LYS A 458 -32.49 -13.18 -12.72
C LYS A 458 -31.19 -13.93 -12.51
N SER A 459 -30.08 -13.45 -13.08
CA SER A 459 -28.75 -14.02 -12.89
C SER A 459 -28.08 -13.44 -11.63
N VAL A 460 -27.77 -14.30 -10.67
CA VAL A 460 -27.03 -13.95 -9.43
C VAL A 460 -25.70 -13.27 -9.75
N ASN A 461 -24.98 -13.79 -10.75
CA ASN A 461 -23.68 -13.26 -11.14
C ASN A 461 -23.76 -11.81 -11.62
N ARG A 462 -24.81 -11.47 -12.38
CA ARG A 462 -25.05 -10.10 -12.86
C ARG A 462 -25.39 -9.19 -11.70
N ARG A 463 -26.38 -9.56 -10.89
CA ARG A 463 -26.82 -8.75 -9.75
C ARG A 463 -25.64 -8.39 -8.83
N VAL A 464 -24.88 -9.39 -8.41
CA VAL A 464 -23.75 -9.20 -7.49
C VAL A 464 -22.61 -8.46 -8.18
N GLY A 465 -22.28 -8.83 -9.43
CA GLY A 465 -21.17 -8.23 -10.16
C GLY A 465 -21.39 -6.75 -10.49
N TYR A 466 -22.60 -6.35 -10.90
CA TYR A 466 -22.94 -4.95 -11.12
C TYR A 466 -23.00 -4.17 -9.80
N ALA A 467 -23.64 -4.71 -8.75
CA ALA A 467 -23.70 -4.05 -7.45
C ALA A 467 -22.29 -3.75 -6.90
N GLU A 468 -21.39 -4.75 -6.92
CA GLU A 468 -20.01 -4.57 -6.49
C GLU A 468 -19.21 -3.63 -7.41
N GLY A 469 -19.45 -3.69 -8.73
CA GLY A 469 -18.81 -2.79 -9.69
C GLY A 469 -19.15 -1.33 -9.43
N HIS A 470 -20.43 -1.01 -9.24
CA HIS A 470 -20.88 0.34 -8.88
C HIS A 470 -20.34 0.79 -7.52
N ALA A 471 -20.29 -0.11 -6.52
CA ALA A 471 -19.67 0.20 -5.24
C ALA A 471 -18.19 0.56 -5.37
N ARG A 472 -17.43 -0.12 -6.24
CA ARG A 472 -16.01 0.19 -6.52
C ARG A 472 -15.81 1.52 -7.25
N MET A 473 -16.80 1.97 -8.02
CA MET A 473 -16.81 3.29 -8.66
C MET A 473 -17.22 4.42 -7.71
N GLY A 474 -17.69 4.09 -6.50
CA GLY A 474 -18.26 5.07 -5.55
C GLY A 474 -19.72 5.41 -5.82
N GLU A 475 -20.38 4.72 -6.77
CA GLU A 475 -21.78 4.94 -7.13
C GLU A 475 -22.73 4.17 -6.20
N ILE A 476 -22.79 4.60 -4.93
CA ILE A 476 -23.49 3.90 -3.85
C ILE A 476 -24.99 3.74 -4.15
N ALA A 477 -25.62 4.78 -4.71
CA ALA A 477 -27.04 4.77 -5.05
C ALA A 477 -27.36 3.73 -6.13
N GLU A 478 -26.53 3.63 -7.17
CA GLU A 478 -26.70 2.62 -8.23
C GLU A 478 -26.49 1.20 -7.68
N ALA A 479 -25.47 1.01 -6.85
CA ALA A 479 -25.23 -0.28 -6.18
C ALA A 479 -26.46 -0.74 -5.38
N SER A 480 -27.14 0.18 -4.68
CA SER A 480 -28.36 -0.12 -3.92
C SER A 480 -29.51 -0.59 -4.83
N LYS A 481 -29.67 -0.02 -6.03
CA LYS A 481 -30.75 -0.42 -6.95
C LYS A 481 -30.67 -1.91 -7.32
N PHE A 482 -29.47 -2.44 -7.53
CA PHE A 482 -29.28 -3.88 -7.82
C PHE A 482 -29.63 -4.78 -6.63
N ILE A 483 -29.43 -4.29 -5.41
CA ILE A 483 -29.80 -5.00 -4.18
C ILE A 483 -31.31 -4.97 -3.97
N ASP A 484 -31.92 -3.79 -4.11
CA ASP A 484 -33.33 -3.55 -3.82
C ASP A 484 -34.26 -4.11 -4.91
N ALA A 485 -33.75 -4.37 -6.12
CA ALA A 485 -34.50 -4.96 -7.21
C ALA A 485 -35.12 -6.34 -6.86
N PRO A 486 -36.31 -6.67 -7.40
CA PRO A 486 -36.98 -7.94 -7.09
C PRO A 486 -36.14 -9.14 -7.54
N GLY A 487 -36.13 -10.21 -6.75
CA GLY A 487 -35.36 -11.44 -7.00
C GLY A 487 -35.26 -12.34 -5.77
N GLN A 488 -34.47 -13.41 -5.85
CA GLN A 488 -34.29 -14.31 -4.71
C GLN A 488 -33.62 -13.56 -3.55
N ALA A 489 -34.12 -13.77 -2.33
CA ALA A 489 -33.57 -13.11 -1.14
C ALA A 489 -32.09 -13.43 -0.93
N LYS A 490 -31.67 -14.66 -1.24
CA LYS A 490 -30.28 -15.10 -1.17
C LYS A 490 -29.34 -14.31 -2.10
N ASP A 491 -29.81 -13.94 -3.29
CA ASP A 491 -29.01 -13.16 -4.25
C ASP A 491 -28.85 -11.71 -3.81
N ARG A 492 -29.92 -11.15 -3.22
CA ARG A 492 -29.91 -9.80 -2.62
C ARG A 492 -28.98 -9.75 -1.40
N LEU A 493 -28.96 -10.82 -0.60
CA LEU A 493 -28.01 -10.97 0.51
C LEU A 493 -26.57 -10.96 -0.01
N ASP A 494 -26.26 -11.79 -1.02
CA ASP A 494 -24.91 -11.85 -1.60
C ASP A 494 -24.45 -10.50 -2.18
N ALA A 495 -25.34 -9.80 -2.87
CA ALA A 495 -25.04 -8.47 -3.41
C ALA A 495 -24.78 -7.46 -2.28
N SER A 496 -25.59 -7.48 -1.21
CA SER A 496 -25.40 -6.62 -0.04
C SER A 496 -24.07 -6.90 0.67
N LEU A 497 -23.73 -8.18 0.85
CA LEU A 497 -22.46 -8.60 1.45
C LEU A 497 -21.27 -8.19 0.58
N GLY A 498 -21.38 -8.32 -0.74
CA GLY A 498 -20.34 -7.92 -1.68
C GLY A 498 -20.07 -6.42 -1.66
N VAL A 499 -21.13 -5.61 -1.73
CA VAL A 499 -21.05 -4.15 -1.67
C VAL A 499 -20.47 -3.71 -0.33
N ALA A 500 -20.98 -4.21 0.78
CA ALA A 500 -20.45 -3.90 2.11
C ALA A 500 -18.95 -4.23 2.25
N ALA A 501 -18.52 -5.39 1.71
CA ALA A 501 -17.12 -5.80 1.75
C ALA A 501 -16.21 -4.86 0.93
N VAL A 502 -16.67 -4.41 -0.25
CA VAL A 502 -15.94 -3.42 -1.07
C VAL A 502 -15.83 -2.09 -0.34
N LEU A 503 -16.94 -1.59 0.21
CA LEU A 503 -16.97 -0.28 0.89
C LEU A 503 -16.12 -0.27 2.16
N LEU A 504 -16.05 -1.37 2.91
CA LEU A 504 -15.15 -1.46 4.07
C LEU A 504 -13.66 -1.42 3.70
N LEU A 505 -13.31 -1.74 2.45
CA LEU A 505 -11.94 -1.67 1.95
C LEU A 505 -11.62 -0.29 1.34
N ASP A 506 -12.63 0.54 1.08
CA ASP A 506 -12.48 1.89 0.56
C ASP A 506 -12.51 2.90 1.70
N GLU A 507 -11.39 3.57 1.95
CA GLU A 507 -11.25 4.56 3.03
C GLU A 507 -12.23 5.73 2.87
N LYS A 508 -12.63 6.07 1.63
CA LYS A 508 -13.50 7.22 1.36
C LYS A 508 -14.97 6.94 1.65
N ASN A 509 -15.42 5.71 1.42
CA ASN A 509 -16.84 5.35 1.44
C ASN A 509 -17.20 4.37 2.57
N LYS A 510 -16.29 4.16 3.52
CA LYS A 510 -16.42 3.19 4.61
C LYS A 510 -17.69 3.35 5.43
N ASP A 511 -18.15 4.59 5.65
CA ASP A 511 -19.31 4.88 6.50
C ASP A 511 -20.62 4.34 5.92
N HIS A 512 -20.71 4.25 4.58
CA HIS A 512 -21.85 3.68 3.89
C HIS A 512 -21.95 2.16 4.07
N ALA A 513 -20.85 1.47 4.42
CA ALA A 513 -20.86 0.02 4.57
C ALA A 513 -21.86 -0.47 5.63
N SER A 514 -22.01 0.29 6.72
CA SER A 514 -22.94 -0.03 7.81
C SER A 514 -24.39 -0.14 7.32
N GLN A 515 -24.80 0.67 6.34
CA GLN A 515 -26.14 0.63 5.77
C GLN A 515 -26.40 -0.70 5.04
N PHE A 516 -25.45 -1.14 4.21
CA PHE A 516 -25.56 -2.40 3.48
C PHE A 516 -25.43 -3.62 4.40
N ILE A 517 -24.66 -3.51 5.48
CA ILE A 517 -24.58 -4.55 6.51
C ILE A 517 -25.92 -4.71 7.23
N GLN A 518 -26.57 -3.62 7.62
CA GLN A 518 -27.91 -3.67 8.23
C GLN A 518 -28.96 -4.26 7.27
N LYS A 519 -28.90 -3.90 5.98
CA LYS A 519 -29.73 -4.53 4.94
C LYS A 519 -29.46 -6.04 4.86
N ALA A 520 -28.19 -6.46 4.82
CA ALA A 520 -27.81 -7.86 4.80
C ALA A 520 -28.30 -8.62 6.03
N MET A 521 -28.20 -8.04 7.24
CA MET A 521 -28.73 -8.62 8.47
C MET A 521 -30.25 -8.80 8.42
N THR A 522 -30.98 -7.82 7.89
CA THR A 522 -32.44 -7.87 7.73
C THR A 522 -32.83 -9.01 6.79
N ILE A 523 -32.21 -9.08 5.61
CA ILE A 523 -32.45 -10.14 4.62
C ILE A 523 -32.08 -11.51 5.18
N ALA A 524 -30.94 -11.62 5.87
CA ALA A 524 -30.51 -12.88 6.45
C ALA A 524 -31.48 -13.37 7.52
N SER A 525 -32.14 -12.48 8.27
CA SER A 525 -33.05 -12.84 9.37
C SER A 525 -34.43 -13.33 8.89
N ASP A 526 -34.77 -13.09 7.63
CA ASP A 526 -35.98 -13.63 7.01
C ASP A 526 -35.89 -15.17 6.91
N PRO A 527 -36.84 -15.92 7.50
CA PRO A 527 -36.89 -17.39 7.41
C PRO A 527 -36.86 -17.92 5.97
N GLY A 528 -37.39 -17.15 5.00
CA GLY A 528 -37.42 -17.53 3.59
C GLY A 528 -36.05 -17.50 2.89
N THR A 529 -35.05 -16.83 3.46
CA THR A 529 -33.73 -16.68 2.82
C THR A 529 -32.86 -17.92 2.97
N ASN A 530 -32.92 -18.60 4.13
CA ASN A 530 -32.07 -19.75 4.50
C ASN A 530 -30.59 -19.59 4.06
N PRO A 531 -29.85 -18.60 4.62
CA PRO A 531 -28.48 -18.31 4.22
C PRO A 531 -27.53 -19.49 4.49
N THR A 532 -26.48 -19.62 3.67
CA THR A 532 -25.43 -20.63 3.89
C THR A 532 -24.51 -20.21 5.04
N ASP A 533 -23.84 -21.19 5.67
CA ASP A 533 -22.86 -20.90 6.73
C ASP A 533 -21.71 -19.99 6.23
N TRP A 534 -21.33 -20.07 4.95
CA TRP A 534 -20.39 -19.15 4.31
C TRP A 534 -20.92 -17.71 4.21
N GLN A 535 -22.19 -17.52 3.84
CA GLN A 535 -22.81 -16.20 3.80
C GLN A 535 -22.93 -15.60 5.20
N LEU A 536 -23.31 -16.41 6.19
CA LEU A 536 -23.38 -16.00 7.59
C LEU A 536 -22.01 -15.67 8.16
N LEU A 537 -20.97 -16.47 7.88
CA LEU A 537 -19.61 -16.18 8.31
C LEU A 537 -19.08 -14.90 7.69
N HIS A 538 -19.36 -14.67 6.39
CA HIS A 538 -19.02 -13.41 5.75
C HIS A 538 -19.76 -12.23 6.40
N LEU A 539 -21.05 -12.40 6.73
CA LEU A 539 -21.80 -11.39 7.48
C LEU A 539 -21.16 -11.11 8.85
N VAL A 540 -20.77 -12.13 9.61
CA VAL A 540 -20.04 -11.96 10.90
C VAL A 540 -18.77 -11.14 10.70
N LYS A 541 -17.94 -11.49 9.70
CA LYS A 541 -16.69 -10.79 9.38
C LYS A 541 -16.91 -9.30 9.09
N LEU A 542 -17.99 -8.95 8.39
CA LEU A 542 -18.33 -7.56 8.06
C LEU A 542 -18.91 -6.82 9.28
N VAL A 543 -19.87 -7.42 9.99
CA VAL A 543 -20.51 -6.83 11.17
C VAL A 543 -19.47 -6.54 12.25
N ALA A 544 -18.56 -7.47 12.52
CA ALA A 544 -17.53 -7.32 13.56
C ALA A 544 -16.60 -6.12 13.32
N ARG A 545 -16.35 -5.74 12.06
CA ARG A 545 -15.51 -4.60 11.66
C ARG A 545 -16.21 -3.24 11.75
N THR A 546 -17.49 -3.22 12.10
CA THR A 546 -18.28 -2.00 12.27
C THR A 546 -18.63 -1.77 13.74
N GLU A 547 -19.35 -0.70 14.03
CA GLU A 547 -19.86 -0.38 15.36
C GLU A 547 -20.90 -1.40 15.86
N LEU A 548 -21.44 -2.24 14.96
CA LEU A 548 -22.44 -3.26 15.27
C LEU A 548 -21.85 -4.56 15.82
N VAL A 549 -20.64 -4.51 16.42
CA VAL A 549 -19.90 -5.70 16.88
C VAL A 549 -20.71 -6.59 17.82
N ASP A 550 -21.57 -6.00 18.67
CA ASP A 550 -22.39 -6.76 19.62
C ASP A 550 -23.34 -7.72 18.92
N LYS A 551 -23.81 -7.34 17.73
CA LYS A 551 -24.69 -8.16 16.89
C LYS A 551 -23.93 -9.27 16.15
N ALA A 552 -22.60 -9.20 16.06
CA ALA A 552 -21.80 -10.22 15.37
C ALA A 552 -21.93 -11.58 16.07
N LYS A 553 -21.97 -11.59 17.41
CA LYS A 553 -22.18 -12.81 18.21
C LYS A 553 -23.55 -13.43 17.96
N ASP A 554 -24.59 -12.61 17.78
CA ASP A 554 -25.94 -13.11 17.47
C ASP A 554 -26.00 -13.75 16.08
N VAL A 555 -25.30 -13.19 15.09
CA VAL A 555 -25.17 -13.82 13.78
C VAL A 555 -24.36 -15.12 13.87
N ALA A 556 -23.28 -15.14 14.65
CA ALA A 556 -22.44 -16.32 14.83
C ALA A 556 -23.20 -17.50 15.44
N ARG A 557 -24.11 -17.26 16.40
CA ARG A 557 -24.98 -18.28 17.00
C ARG A 557 -25.91 -18.98 15.99
N ARG A 558 -26.16 -18.37 14.84
CA ARG A 558 -27.02 -18.93 13.78
C ARG A 558 -26.29 -19.89 12.86
N LEU A 559 -24.95 -19.96 12.92
CA LEU A 559 -24.15 -20.89 12.14
C LEU A 559 -24.43 -22.32 12.57
N LYS A 560 -24.64 -23.21 11.59
CA LYS A 560 -25.06 -24.59 11.86
C LYS A 560 -23.88 -25.49 12.21
N HIS A 561 -22.75 -25.29 11.55
CA HIS A 561 -21.59 -26.16 11.69
C HIS A 561 -20.58 -25.62 12.74
N PRO A 562 -20.08 -26.44 13.68
CA PRO A 562 -19.18 -26.00 14.76
C PRO A 562 -17.89 -25.32 14.28
N ALA A 563 -17.28 -25.83 13.19
CA ALA A 563 -16.09 -25.20 12.62
C ALA A 563 -16.33 -23.76 12.12
N PHE A 564 -17.54 -23.45 11.64
CA PHE A 564 -17.90 -22.07 11.27
C PHE A 564 -18.11 -21.20 12.50
N GLN A 565 -18.74 -21.73 13.55
CA GLN A 565 -18.89 -21.01 14.82
C GLN A 565 -17.52 -20.65 15.41
N LEU A 566 -16.59 -21.60 15.47
CA LEU A 566 -15.23 -21.36 15.94
C LEU A 566 -14.49 -20.32 15.08
N ARG A 567 -14.63 -20.39 13.74
CA ARG A 567 -14.06 -19.36 12.86
C ARG A 567 -14.71 -17.99 13.06
N ALA A 568 -16.02 -17.94 13.31
CA ALA A 568 -16.73 -16.70 13.58
C ALA A 568 -16.20 -16.01 14.86
N GLU A 569 -15.97 -16.77 15.94
CA GLU A 569 -15.33 -16.22 17.15
C GLU A 569 -13.93 -15.68 16.86
N TYR A 570 -13.15 -16.36 16.02
CA TYR A 570 -11.84 -15.86 15.60
C TYR A 570 -11.93 -14.56 14.77
N GLU A 571 -12.87 -14.44 13.84
CA GLU A 571 -13.08 -13.19 13.08
C GLU A 571 -13.54 -12.03 13.97
N ILE A 572 -14.38 -12.31 14.99
CA ILE A 572 -14.77 -11.32 15.99
C ILE A 572 -13.54 -10.87 16.80
N PHE A 573 -12.71 -11.80 17.25
CA PHE A 573 -11.46 -11.48 17.94
C PHE A 573 -10.50 -10.64 17.07
N LEU A 574 -10.34 -10.97 15.79
CA LEU A 574 -9.54 -10.18 14.86
C LEU A 574 -10.07 -8.74 14.74
N ALA A 575 -11.38 -8.54 14.76
CA ALA A 575 -11.99 -7.22 14.74
C ALA A 575 -11.78 -6.45 16.06
N VAL A 576 -11.81 -7.14 17.21
CA VAL A 576 -11.44 -6.55 18.52
C VAL A 576 -10.00 -6.02 18.47
N CYS A 577 -9.04 -6.82 18.00
CA CYS A 577 -7.67 -6.37 17.81
C CYS A 577 -7.59 -5.16 16.86
N ALA A 578 -8.28 -5.20 15.71
CA ALA A 578 -8.25 -4.11 14.74
C ALA A 578 -8.82 -2.77 15.27
N ARG A 579 -9.74 -2.82 16.24
CA ARG A 579 -10.37 -1.63 16.85
C ARG A 579 -9.63 -1.13 18.10
N ALA A 580 -8.84 -1.98 18.74
CA ALA A 580 -8.12 -1.62 19.96
C ALA A 580 -7.04 -0.57 19.63
N THR A 581 -7.05 0.53 20.38
CA THR A 581 -6.03 1.60 20.28
C THR A 581 -4.76 1.28 21.06
N GLY A 582 -4.80 0.25 21.90
CA GLY A 582 -3.70 -0.20 22.75
C GLY A 582 -3.57 -1.73 22.77
N PRO A 583 -2.71 -2.25 23.66
CA PRO A 583 -2.52 -3.69 23.79
C PRO A 583 -3.80 -4.38 24.28
N VAL A 584 -4.05 -5.57 23.77
CA VAL A 584 -5.18 -6.43 24.13
C VAL A 584 -4.69 -7.50 25.11
N GLN A 585 -5.48 -7.78 26.14
CA GLN A 585 -5.18 -8.82 27.14
C GLN A 585 -5.59 -10.21 26.64
N ALA A 586 -4.94 -11.25 27.15
CA ALA A 586 -5.22 -12.63 26.80
C ALA A 586 -6.65 -13.09 27.12
N ASP A 587 -7.35 -12.43 28.06
CA ASP A 587 -8.74 -12.73 28.40
C ASP A 587 -9.71 -12.57 27.23
N ALA A 588 -9.33 -11.80 26.20
CA ALA A 588 -10.10 -11.70 24.96
C ALA A 588 -10.16 -13.05 24.18
N LEU A 589 -9.33 -14.03 24.53
CA LEU A 589 -9.29 -15.35 23.90
C LEU A 589 -10.21 -16.39 24.57
N VAL A 590 -10.85 -16.08 25.70
CA VAL A 590 -11.66 -17.02 26.49
C VAL A 590 -12.70 -17.75 25.64
N ASP A 591 -13.40 -17.04 24.75
CA ASP A 591 -14.45 -17.63 23.90
C ASP A 591 -13.86 -18.67 22.93
N ILE A 592 -12.69 -18.38 22.35
CA ILE A 592 -11.97 -19.29 21.43
C ILE A 592 -11.38 -20.48 22.20
N GLU A 593 -10.78 -20.24 23.37
CA GLU A 593 -10.24 -21.30 24.23
C GLU A 593 -11.33 -22.29 24.66
N ASN A 594 -12.55 -21.80 24.91
CA ASN A 594 -13.68 -22.63 25.27
C ASN A 594 -14.24 -23.41 24.07
N ALA A 595 -14.27 -22.80 22.89
CA ALA A 595 -14.80 -23.39 21.67
C ALA A 595 -13.82 -24.37 20.98
N ASP A 596 -12.51 -24.13 21.04
CA ASP A 596 -11.45 -24.95 20.41
C ASP A 596 -10.98 -26.11 21.30
N LYS A 597 -11.90 -26.67 22.10
CA LYS A 597 -11.63 -27.86 22.93
C LYS A 597 -11.83 -29.13 22.10
N ALA A 598 -10.88 -30.04 22.18
CA ALA A 598 -11.07 -31.38 21.66
C ALA A 598 -12.24 -32.06 22.41
N PRO A 599 -13.12 -32.83 21.75
CA PRO A 599 -14.08 -33.68 22.44
C PRO A 599 -13.32 -34.61 23.39
N ALA A 600 -13.76 -34.71 24.65
CA ALA A 600 -13.10 -35.53 25.66
C ALA A 600 -12.83 -36.95 25.13
N GLY A 601 -11.55 -37.35 25.10
CA GLY A 601 -11.11 -38.69 24.68
C GLY A 601 -10.91 -38.91 23.17
N LYS A 602 -11.01 -37.90 22.31
CA LYS A 602 -10.66 -38.01 20.87
C LYS A 602 -9.71 -36.91 20.44
N ALA A 603 -8.52 -37.29 19.96
CA ALA A 603 -7.62 -36.37 19.27
C ALA A 603 -8.30 -35.86 17.99
N ALA A 604 -8.80 -34.63 18.00
CA ALA A 604 -9.22 -33.98 16.77
C ALA A 604 -7.95 -33.45 16.07
N PRO A 605 -7.67 -33.82 14.81
CA PRO A 605 -6.41 -33.49 14.13
C PRO A 605 -6.15 -31.99 13.98
N ASN A 606 -7.18 -31.16 14.19
CA ASN A 606 -7.13 -29.70 14.08
C ASN A 606 -7.42 -28.98 15.41
N ALA A 607 -7.53 -29.68 16.55
CA ALA A 607 -7.78 -29.03 17.84
C ALA A 607 -6.67 -28.02 18.17
N GLY A 608 -7.07 -26.84 18.65
CA GLY A 608 -6.17 -25.75 19.01
C GLY A 608 -5.58 -24.98 17.84
N THR A 609 -5.86 -25.36 16.59
CA THR A 609 -5.35 -24.62 15.42
C THR A 609 -5.84 -23.18 15.43
N THR A 610 -7.13 -22.96 15.70
CA THR A 610 -7.72 -21.62 15.71
C THR A 610 -7.17 -20.81 16.89
N LEU A 611 -7.02 -21.45 18.05
CA LEU A 611 -6.37 -20.84 19.21
C LEU A 611 -4.92 -20.41 18.91
N GLY A 612 -4.14 -21.23 18.21
CA GLY A 612 -2.78 -20.88 17.78
C GLY A 612 -2.75 -19.68 16.83
N LEU A 613 -3.68 -19.59 15.88
CA LEU A 613 -3.84 -18.42 15.01
C LEU A 613 -4.24 -17.17 15.83
N ALA A 614 -5.13 -17.33 16.81
CA ALA A 614 -5.56 -16.23 17.68
C ALA A 614 -4.42 -15.69 18.55
N TRP A 615 -3.59 -16.56 19.13
CA TRP A 615 -2.37 -16.15 19.83
C TRP A 615 -1.37 -15.43 18.92
N THR A 616 -1.24 -15.88 17.67
CA THR A 616 -0.39 -15.21 16.66
C THR A 616 -0.90 -13.80 16.39
N ALA A 617 -2.20 -13.65 16.17
CA ALA A 617 -2.84 -12.37 15.91
C ALA A 617 -2.75 -11.41 17.12
N LEU A 618 -2.95 -11.92 18.34
CA LEU A 618 -2.80 -11.17 19.59
C LEU A 618 -1.37 -10.63 19.75
N ALA A 619 -0.38 -11.50 19.62
CA ALA A 619 1.03 -11.15 19.78
C ALA A 619 1.47 -10.12 18.72
N LYS A 620 1.01 -10.30 17.48
CA LYS A 620 1.21 -9.34 16.39
C LYS A 620 0.60 -7.98 16.68
N HIS A 621 -0.64 -7.94 17.17
CA HIS A 621 -1.30 -6.71 17.56
C HIS A 621 -0.52 -5.98 18.65
N ASN A 622 -0.23 -6.67 19.75
CA ASN A 622 0.47 -6.08 20.89
C ASN A 622 1.88 -5.60 20.52
N ALA A 623 2.60 -6.33 19.67
CA ALA A 623 3.92 -5.92 19.20
C ALA A 623 3.88 -4.60 18.40
N ARG A 624 2.83 -4.36 17.60
CA ARG A 624 2.61 -3.06 16.93
C ARG A 624 2.41 -1.92 17.93
N HIS A 625 1.84 -2.22 19.09
CA HIS A 625 1.67 -1.33 20.23
C HIS A 625 2.86 -1.33 21.21
N GLY A 626 4.02 -1.85 20.78
CA GLY A 626 5.28 -1.72 21.52
C GLY A 626 5.58 -2.85 22.51
N TYR A 627 4.78 -3.92 22.55
CA TYR A 627 5.10 -5.06 23.40
C TYR A 627 6.30 -5.82 22.85
N SER A 628 7.26 -6.10 23.72
CA SER A 628 8.40 -6.95 23.37
C SER A 628 7.99 -8.42 23.31
N ARG A 629 8.85 -9.24 22.72
CA ARG A 629 8.69 -10.71 22.73
C ARG A 629 8.61 -11.27 24.15
N SER A 630 9.37 -10.72 25.10
CA SER A 630 9.29 -11.10 26.52
C SER A 630 7.93 -10.78 27.13
N ASP A 631 7.35 -9.63 26.80
CA ASP A 631 6.04 -9.22 27.34
C ASP A 631 4.93 -10.15 26.84
N ASN A 632 4.92 -10.44 25.53
CA ASN A 632 3.97 -11.36 24.94
C ASN A 632 4.13 -12.80 25.48
N ARG A 633 5.37 -13.26 25.69
CA ARG A 633 5.64 -14.57 26.31
C ARG A 633 5.19 -14.62 27.76
N LYS A 634 5.39 -13.55 28.53
CA LYS A 634 4.93 -13.46 29.92
C LYS A 634 3.41 -13.55 29.97
N MET A 635 2.72 -12.73 29.18
CA MET A 635 1.25 -12.77 29.06
C MET A 635 0.74 -14.16 28.67
N PHE A 636 1.40 -14.83 27.73
CA PHE A 636 1.09 -16.21 27.36
C PHE A 636 1.28 -17.18 28.55
N ASN A 637 2.44 -17.16 29.19
CA ASN A 637 2.75 -18.05 30.32
C ASN A 637 1.78 -17.84 31.49
N ASP A 638 1.43 -16.60 31.80
CA ASP A 638 0.48 -16.25 32.86
C ASP A 638 -0.91 -16.81 32.56
N ARG A 639 -1.37 -16.73 31.29
CA ARG A 639 -2.67 -17.27 30.87
C ARG A 639 -2.71 -18.80 30.94
N ILE A 640 -1.72 -19.48 30.37
CA ILE A 640 -1.72 -20.95 30.27
C ILE A 640 -1.57 -21.64 31.63
N ALA A 641 -1.07 -20.93 32.65
CA ALA A 641 -1.05 -21.46 34.02
C ALA A 641 -2.46 -21.73 34.57
N THR A 642 -3.49 -21.10 33.99
CA THR A 642 -4.89 -21.18 34.44
C THR A 642 -5.81 -21.94 33.48
N VAL A 643 -5.33 -22.26 32.26
CA VAL A 643 -6.16 -22.81 31.18
C VAL A 643 -5.57 -24.13 30.68
N HIS A 644 -6.41 -25.15 30.52
CA HIS A 644 -6.01 -26.39 29.86
C HIS A 644 -5.92 -26.19 28.34
N LEU A 645 -4.74 -26.41 27.77
CA LEU A 645 -4.49 -26.19 26.35
C LEU A 645 -4.76 -27.44 25.50
N PRO A 646 -5.42 -27.30 24.34
CA PRO A 646 -5.59 -28.39 23.38
C PRO A 646 -4.31 -28.72 22.59
N LEU A 647 -3.34 -27.81 22.56
CA LEU A 647 -2.05 -27.96 21.89
C LEU A 647 -0.90 -27.91 22.89
N ASP A 648 0.22 -28.48 22.46
CA ASP A 648 1.50 -28.36 23.16
C ASP A 648 1.87 -26.89 23.39
N ALA A 649 2.26 -26.57 24.63
CA ALA A 649 2.55 -25.21 25.05
C ALA A 649 3.76 -24.62 24.32
N ASP A 650 4.73 -25.45 23.91
CA ASP A 650 5.90 -24.98 23.16
C ASP A 650 5.53 -24.57 21.74
N THR A 651 4.59 -25.29 21.11
CA THR A 651 4.03 -24.94 19.80
C THR A 651 3.29 -23.61 19.85
N LEU A 652 2.40 -23.41 20.84
CA LEU A 652 1.68 -22.14 21.02
C LEU A 652 2.63 -20.99 21.36
N ARG A 653 3.64 -21.22 22.20
CA ARG A 653 4.68 -20.22 22.48
C ARG A 653 5.46 -19.83 21.22
N ALA A 654 5.74 -20.78 20.34
CA ALA A 654 6.37 -20.50 19.06
C ALA A 654 5.46 -19.67 18.14
N MET A 655 4.14 -19.88 18.16
CA MET A 655 3.18 -19.03 17.44
C MET A 655 3.13 -17.60 18.00
N VAL A 656 3.20 -17.43 19.32
CA VAL A 656 3.33 -16.11 19.97
C VAL A 656 4.61 -15.40 19.52
N ASP A 657 5.72 -16.13 19.41
CA ASP A 657 6.97 -15.60 18.90
C ASP A 657 6.85 -15.14 17.44
N ILE A 658 6.28 -15.98 16.57
CA ILE A 658 6.02 -15.67 15.15
C ILE A 658 5.16 -14.41 15.02
N GLY A 659 4.06 -14.34 15.79
CA GLY A 659 3.18 -13.18 15.80
C GLY A 659 3.91 -11.91 16.26
N THR A 660 4.70 -12.00 17.34
CA THR A 660 5.49 -10.87 17.84
C THR A 660 6.48 -10.35 16.80
N LEU A 661 7.24 -11.25 16.15
CA LEU A 661 8.17 -10.89 15.08
C LEU A 661 7.44 -10.21 13.91
N GLN A 662 6.26 -10.72 13.54
CA GLN A 662 5.46 -10.11 12.48
C GLN A 662 4.96 -8.71 12.83
N GLY A 663 4.55 -8.49 14.09
CA GLY A 663 4.03 -7.21 14.55
C GLY A 663 5.12 -6.16 14.81
N GLY A 664 6.34 -6.59 15.10
CA GLY A 664 7.51 -5.72 15.27
C GLY A 664 8.05 -5.13 13.96
N MET A 665 7.62 -5.64 12.79
CA MET A 665 7.92 -5.04 11.49
C MET A 665 7.20 -3.69 11.38
N LYS A 666 7.95 -2.59 11.52
CA LYS A 666 7.51 -1.24 11.17
C LYS A 666 8.13 -0.79 9.86
#